data_AF-A0A2Z5X1Z5-F1
#
_entry.id   AF-A0A2Z5X1Z5-F1
#
_cell.length_a   1.000
_cell.length_b   1.000
_cell.length_c   1.000
_cell.angle_alpha   90.00
_cell.angle_beta   90.00
_cell.angle_gamma   90.00
#
_symmetry.space_group_name_H-M   'P 1'
#
loop_
_entity.id
_entity.type
_entity.pdbx_description
1 polymer ?
#
loop_
_entity_poly.entity_id
_entity_poly.type
_entity_poly.pdbx_seq_one_letter_code
_entity_poly.pdbx_strand_id
1 'polypeptide(L)'
;MTIKRRDFLTFLGGMGGAMLFDAFPRNPNIPRFSMPFMGSESSSQAFAANSSQLSFKPIKGVMPLVTDAIAPSQQSQAYKNVEVVDDLVLPEGFVYDVIAAWGDRVGDSRFGYNNDYLSLVETSNNEGYLTVNFEYISRTPWEQAYEQVIGKSLPFKEVDAALKAADKQEIDVWSLADSDPLKSQITLIAKEALTDVGIGVISVRRNPDGKWVRTNSSADRRITGLSGLEDGRYLKSTGPAVAVFRKEKGLGYTDQLGDRIVGTFHNCAGGTSPWGTVFSAEENYQEFVPEAVMADGTSLSPSKKKFSQDNIDLFGVASVFGLSGNKYGWMVEIDPANPNDYGTKHTWLGRFRHEAVGIRAEAGKPLVFYSGCDRRGGHLYKFVSSGIVKDPKDKANSKLLESGMLYAAKFNADGTGSWIALKTSTAINPHQLDVLAGKMLPLPQRPEGGIFKATKEEEIAAFKSKFKTLGDLYTGSDREKQGAILIDAHYAANAVGATCTARPEDTKIAPDGSLFIAFTSGSVSSSDGSPDLRIFKGADGKAYEYGWIMRLNEDANKPEAMKFKWSLVATGGEPAEGGLGFTNPDNLAIDRGGNIWMVTDISSDKYNLAIPSRKDKSDKPVSQSNLRGLYGNSSIWFMPTSGTDIGKAYLFGFGPMECETTGPFFSRDQQTLFLSVQHPGEVTGLRKDMAFESRKFAMRTTTGKEFMQTRKVPIGSNWPSRKPNDSPKPAVVAIRKVDNTAI
;
A
#
# COMPACT_ATOMS: atom_id res chain seq x y z
N MET A 1 -7.76 -56.80 -27.67
CA MET A 1 -6.48 -57.25 -28.24
C MET A 1 -5.36 -56.58 -27.48
N THR A 2 -4.51 -57.40 -26.87
CA THR A 2 -3.49 -57.02 -25.88
C THR A 2 -2.14 -57.19 -26.56
N ILE A 3 -1.37 -56.11 -26.74
CA ILE A 3 0.01 -56.21 -27.23
C ILE A 3 0.96 -56.19 -26.03
N LYS A 4 1.85 -57.20 -26.03
CA LYS A 4 2.71 -57.61 -24.92
C LYS A 4 4.08 -56.95 -25.01
N ARG A 5 4.50 -56.36 -23.88
CA ARG A 5 5.81 -56.23 -23.19
C ARG A 5 7.16 -56.60 -23.83
N ARG A 6 7.31 -56.86 -25.14
CA ARG A 6 8.56 -57.39 -25.72
C ARG A 6 9.23 -56.51 -26.80
N ASP A 7 8.62 -55.38 -27.16
CA ASP A 7 9.21 -54.41 -28.12
C ASP A 7 9.84 -53.18 -27.43
N PHE A 8 10.11 -53.28 -26.12
CA PHE A 8 10.70 -52.19 -25.30
C PHE A 8 12.20 -52.39 -25.01
N LEU A 9 12.88 -53.37 -25.62
CA LEU A 9 14.26 -53.74 -25.27
C LEU A 9 15.18 -53.90 -26.49
N THR A 10 15.23 -52.87 -27.34
CA THR A 10 16.22 -52.80 -28.43
C THR A 10 16.80 -51.40 -28.65
N PHE A 11 16.85 -50.55 -27.62
CA PHE A 11 17.53 -49.25 -27.71
C PHE A 11 18.42 -48.90 -26.50
N LEU A 12 18.87 -49.90 -25.73
CA LEU A 12 19.82 -49.68 -24.64
C LEU A 12 20.92 -50.74 -24.61
N GLY A 13 22.11 -50.28 -25.00
CA GLY A 13 23.42 -50.85 -24.72
C GLY A 13 24.44 -49.95 -25.43
N GLY A 14 25.43 -49.34 -24.81
CA GLY A 14 25.92 -49.34 -23.44
C GLY A 14 27.35 -48.79 -23.48
N MET A 15 27.75 -48.02 -22.46
CA MET A 15 29.11 -47.73 -21.97
C MET A 15 28.92 -46.61 -20.92
N GLY A 16 28.90 -46.87 -19.61
CA GLY A 16 30.00 -47.37 -18.77
C GLY A 16 30.85 -46.15 -18.36
N GLY A 17 31.06 -45.75 -17.11
CA GLY A 17 30.67 -46.20 -15.78
C GLY A 17 31.64 -45.53 -14.79
N ALA A 18 31.13 -44.97 -13.69
CA ALA A 18 31.87 -44.77 -12.43
C ALA A 18 30.85 -44.46 -11.32
N MET A 19 30.59 -45.45 -10.48
CA MET A 19 29.91 -45.25 -9.20
C MET A 19 30.90 -44.67 -8.19
N LEU A 20 30.42 -43.90 -7.21
CA LEU A 20 30.66 -44.11 -5.79
C LEU A 20 29.62 -43.33 -4.97
N PHE A 21 29.30 -43.89 -3.80
CA PHE A 21 28.09 -43.73 -2.99
C PHE A 21 27.97 -42.37 -2.29
N ASP A 22 26.74 -41.93 -2.04
CA ASP A 22 26.40 -41.50 -0.68
C ASP A 22 24.93 -41.75 -0.32
N ALA A 23 24.73 -42.11 0.95
CA ALA A 23 23.53 -42.71 1.52
C ALA A 23 22.55 -41.65 2.08
N PHE A 24 21.33 -42.13 2.36
CA PHE A 24 20.19 -41.53 3.09
C PHE A 24 18.95 -41.09 2.28
N PRO A 25 17.73 -41.44 2.75
CA PRO A 25 16.51 -41.43 1.93
C PRO A 25 15.89 -40.03 1.82
N ARG A 26 15.60 -39.60 0.59
CA ARG A 26 14.81 -38.40 0.29
C ARG A 26 13.30 -38.72 0.32
N ASN A 27 12.55 -37.95 1.09
CA ASN A 27 11.10 -38.03 1.27
C ASN A 27 10.34 -37.52 0.01
N PRO A 28 9.39 -38.28 -0.59
CA PRO A 28 8.75 -37.94 -1.86
C PRO A 28 7.58 -36.93 -1.79
N ASN A 29 7.29 -36.30 -0.64
CA ASN A 29 6.07 -35.48 -0.44
C ASN A 29 6.29 -33.95 -0.37
N ILE A 30 7.27 -33.38 -1.09
CA ILE A 30 7.40 -31.92 -1.25
C ILE A 30 7.04 -31.55 -2.69
N PRO A 31 6.02 -30.70 -2.94
CA PRO A 31 5.77 -30.17 -4.28
C PRO A 31 6.94 -29.27 -4.66
N ARG A 32 7.66 -29.65 -5.73
CA ARG A 32 8.68 -28.81 -6.35
C ARG A 32 8.01 -27.56 -6.93
N PHE A 33 8.43 -26.38 -6.48
CA PHE A 33 8.37 -25.17 -7.31
C PHE A 33 9.30 -25.41 -8.50
N SER A 34 8.73 -25.77 -9.66
CA SER A 34 9.48 -25.82 -10.91
C SER A 34 9.36 -24.47 -11.61
N MET A 35 10.34 -23.59 -11.39
CA MET A 35 10.76 -22.70 -12.46
C MET A 35 11.47 -23.57 -13.52
N PRO A 36 11.19 -23.41 -14.82
CA PRO A 36 11.95 -24.14 -15.83
C PRO A 36 13.37 -23.56 -15.87
N PHE A 37 14.35 -24.45 -15.67
CA PHE A 37 15.81 -24.28 -15.86
C PHE A 37 16.61 -23.47 -14.81
N MET A 38 17.24 -24.21 -13.90
CA MET A 38 18.70 -24.15 -13.68
C MET A 38 19.15 -25.46 -12.99
N GLY A 39 19.60 -26.42 -13.81
CA GLY A 39 20.34 -27.59 -13.34
C GLY A 39 21.84 -27.27 -13.28
N SER A 40 22.50 -27.87 -12.30
CA SER A 40 23.87 -27.63 -11.82
C SER A 40 25.01 -27.77 -12.85
N GLU A 41 26.04 -26.95 -12.63
CA GLU A 41 27.46 -27.19 -12.95
C GLU A 41 27.84 -27.42 -14.42
N SER A 42 27.75 -26.37 -15.24
CA SER A 42 28.68 -26.14 -16.38
C SER A 42 28.52 -24.77 -17.08
N SER A 43 27.94 -23.75 -16.43
CA SER A 43 27.68 -22.45 -17.05
C SER A 43 28.35 -21.26 -16.35
N SER A 44 29.63 -21.40 -15.98
CA SER A 44 30.43 -20.30 -15.40
C SER A 44 31.10 -19.40 -16.46
N GLN A 45 30.81 -19.56 -17.75
CA GLN A 45 31.31 -18.69 -18.83
C GLN A 45 30.27 -18.50 -19.95
N ALA A 46 29.16 -17.83 -19.68
CA ALA A 46 28.31 -17.16 -20.69
C ALA A 46 27.15 -16.38 -20.02
N PHE A 47 27.44 -15.29 -19.32
CA PHE A 47 26.42 -14.29 -18.93
C PHE A 47 26.84 -12.87 -19.33
N ALA A 48 27.45 -12.76 -20.51
CA ALA A 48 27.74 -11.50 -21.16
C ALA A 48 27.31 -11.59 -22.63
N ALA A 49 26.01 -11.66 -22.89
CA ALA A 49 25.41 -11.27 -24.17
C ALA A 49 23.88 -11.27 -24.08
N ASN A 50 23.30 -10.14 -24.49
CA ASN A 50 21.88 -9.88 -24.77
C ASN A 50 20.95 -9.75 -23.56
N SER A 51 21.08 -8.64 -22.83
CA SER A 51 19.88 -8.02 -22.24
C SER A 51 18.95 -7.65 -23.39
N SER A 52 17.63 -7.80 -23.22
CA SER A 52 16.70 -7.01 -24.03
C SER A 52 17.11 -5.54 -23.94
N GLN A 53 16.88 -4.75 -25.00
CA GLN A 53 17.26 -3.33 -25.02
C GLN A 53 16.40 -2.57 -24.01
N LEU A 54 16.78 -2.61 -22.73
CA LEU A 54 16.25 -1.72 -21.72
C LEU A 54 16.46 -0.30 -22.20
N SER A 55 15.44 0.52 -22.02
CA SER A 55 15.43 1.93 -22.41
C SER A 55 16.31 2.80 -21.48
N PHE A 56 16.88 2.18 -20.45
CA PHE A 56 17.78 2.78 -19.45
C PHE A 56 18.84 1.76 -19.01
N LYS A 57 19.94 2.26 -18.46
CA LYS A 57 20.93 1.43 -17.77
C LYS A 57 20.56 1.34 -16.28
N PRO A 58 20.25 0.15 -15.74
CA PRO A 58 19.91 0.01 -14.32
C PRO A 58 20.98 0.65 -13.42
N ILE A 59 20.54 1.32 -12.36
CA ILE A 59 21.48 1.91 -11.40
C ILE A 59 22.04 0.84 -10.47
N LYS A 60 23.26 1.05 -9.99
CA LYS A 60 23.89 0.17 -9.02
C LYS A 60 23.40 0.51 -7.61
N GLY A 61 22.68 -0.40 -6.99
CA GLY A 61 22.14 -0.25 -5.64
C GLY A 61 23.11 -0.56 -4.51
N VAL A 62 22.54 -0.79 -3.32
CA VAL A 62 23.30 -1.26 -2.15
C VAL A 62 23.44 -2.79 -2.10
N MET A 63 22.52 -3.50 -2.75
CA MET A 63 22.42 -4.97 -2.77
C MET A 63 22.96 -5.52 -4.09
N PRO A 64 23.81 -6.56 -4.07
CA PRO A 64 24.22 -7.25 -5.30
C PRO A 64 23.04 -7.95 -5.97
N LEU A 65 22.81 -7.69 -7.26
CA LEU A 65 21.74 -8.26 -8.06
C LEU A 65 22.29 -9.16 -9.16
N VAL A 66 21.46 -10.11 -9.60
CA VAL A 66 21.76 -10.92 -10.79
C VAL A 66 21.77 -10.06 -12.06
N THR A 67 20.97 -9.00 -12.08
CA THR A 67 20.80 -8.06 -13.20
C THR A 67 21.92 -7.04 -13.34
N ASP A 68 22.85 -6.95 -12.39
CA ASP A 68 24.00 -6.03 -12.46
C ASP A 68 25.06 -6.44 -13.49
N ALA A 69 24.99 -7.68 -14.00
CA ALA A 69 26.02 -8.29 -14.84
C ALA A 69 27.44 -8.27 -14.24
N ILE A 70 27.55 -8.27 -12.90
CA ILE A 70 28.82 -8.40 -12.17
C ILE A 70 28.97 -9.87 -11.75
N ALA A 71 30.09 -10.50 -12.12
CA ALA A 71 30.38 -11.87 -11.74
C ALA A 71 30.36 -12.04 -10.20
N PRO A 72 29.75 -13.12 -9.65
CA PRO A 72 29.65 -13.31 -8.20
C PRO A 72 30.98 -13.22 -7.45
N SER A 73 32.10 -13.64 -8.08
CA SER A 73 33.45 -13.56 -7.51
C SER A 73 33.96 -12.12 -7.32
N GLN A 74 33.40 -11.16 -8.07
CA GLN A 74 33.77 -9.74 -8.05
C GLN A 74 32.81 -8.89 -7.22
N GLN A 75 31.60 -9.40 -6.92
CA GLN A 75 30.56 -8.65 -6.22
C GLN A 75 31.01 -8.14 -4.85
N SER A 76 31.70 -8.95 -4.03
CA SER A 76 32.17 -8.50 -2.70
C SER A 76 33.07 -7.28 -2.78
N GLN A 77 33.91 -7.17 -3.82
CA GLN A 77 34.78 -6.01 -4.03
C GLN A 77 33.99 -4.84 -4.61
N ALA A 78 33.11 -5.09 -5.57
CA ALA A 78 32.28 -4.06 -6.19
C ALA A 78 31.36 -3.38 -5.17
N TYR A 79 30.82 -4.12 -4.21
CA TYR A 79 29.84 -3.64 -3.22
C TYR A 79 30.46 -3.32 -1.85
N LYS A 80 31.79 -3.33 -1.71
CA LYS A 80 32.48 -3.20 -0.42
C LYS A 80 32.20 -1.85 0.28
N ASN A 81 32.13 -0.77 -0.50
CA ASN A 81 31.90 0.58 0.00
C ASN A 81 30.77 1.23 -0.82
N VAL A 82 29.83 1.85 -0.12
CA VAL A 82 28.68 2.53 -0.74
C VAL A 82 28.48 3.87 -0.04
N GLU A 83 28.14 4.89 -0.81
CA GLU A 83 27.66 6.17 -0.29
C GLU A 83 26.16 6.25 -0.55
N VAL A 84 25.39 6.37 0.53
CA VAL A 84 23.94 6.59 0.45
C VAL A 84 23.72 8.08 0.19
N VAL A 85 22.82 8.38 -0.74
CA VAL A 85 22.55 9.75 -1.19
C VAL A 85 21.19 10.18 -0.65
N ASP A 86 21.14 11.39 -0.08
CA ASP A 86 19.90 12.06 0.33
C ASP A 86 19.32 12.86 -0.86
N ASP A 87 18.97 12.15 -1.93
CA ASP A 87 18.39 12.70 -3.17
C ASP A 87 17.64 11.60 -3.93
N LEU A 88 16.79 12.01 -4.88
CA LEU A 88 16.20 11.09 -5.85
C LEU A 88 17.28 10.70 -6.88
N VAL A 89 17.77 9.47 -6.80
CA VAL A 89 18.81 8.93 -7.68
C VAL A 89 18.16 8.20 -8.85
N LEU A 90 18.56 8.57 -10.07
CA LEU A 90 18.00 8.07 -11.33
C LEU A 90 19.09 7.54 -12.27
N PRO A 91 18.73 6.77 -13.32
CA PRO A 91 19.69 6.33 -14.32
C PRO A 91 20.33 7.50 -15.09
N GLU A 92 21.52 7.25 -15.64
CA GLU A 92 22.13 8.18 -16.59
C GLU A 92 21.17 8.46 -17.77
N GLY A 93 21.05 9.73 -18.16
CA GLY A 93 20.12 10.18 -19.18
C GLY A 93 18.72 10.53 -18.67
N PHE A 94 18.46 10.42 -17.36
CA PHE A 94 17.22 10.86 -16.73
C PHE A 94 17.43 12.09 -15.83
N VAL A 95 16.38 12.89 -15.72
CA VAL A 95 16.30 14.07 -14.84
C VAL A 95 14.94 14.12 -14.19
N TYR A 96 14.83 14.86 -13.08
CA TYR A 96 13.55 15.17 -12.46
C TYR A 96 13.39 16.69 -12.26
N ASP A 97 12.15 17.14 -12.29
CA ASP A 97 11.74 18.50 -11.95
C ASP A 97 10.71 18.43 -10.80
N VAL A 98 10.86 19.26 -9.76
CA VAL A 98 9.87 19.36 -8.65
C VAL A 98 8.66 20.16 -9.13
N ILE A 99 7.47 19.58 -9.03
CA ILE A 99 6.21 20.18 -9.50
C ILE A 99 5.54 21.01 -8.40
N ALA A 100 5.48 20.46 -7.20
CA ALA A 100 4.90 21.08 -6.02
C ALA A 100 5.48 20.43 -4.76
N ALA A 101 5.65 21.20 -3.70
CA ALA A 101 6.07 20.72 -2.39
C ALA A 101 5.12 21.20 -1.30
N TRP A 102 5.13 20.54 -0.13
CA TRP A 102 4.34 20.95 1.03
C TRP A 102 4.49 22.45 1.32
N GLY A 103 3.35 23.11 1.57
CA GLY A 103 3.25 24.54 1.82
C GLY A 103 2.97 25.40 0.58
N ASP A 104 3.23 24.91 -0.64
CA ASP A 104 2.93 25.65 -1.86
C ASP A 104 1.43 25.98 -1.95
N ARG A 105 1.05 27.17 -2.39
CA ARG A 105 -0.38 27.55 -2.47
C ARG A 105 -1.17 26.63 -3.40
N VAL A 106 -2.33 26.13 -2.97
CA VAL A 106 -3.28 25.35 -3.79
C VAL A 106 -4.70 25.86 -3.49
N GLY A 107 -5.28 26.60 -4.43
CA GLY A 107 -6.59 27.22 -4.25
C GLY A 107 -6.64 28.20 -3.07
N ASP A 108 -7.58 27.97 -2.15
CA ASP A 108 -7.77 28.67 -0.88
C ASP A 108 -6.92 28.09 0.27
N SER A 109 -6.09 27.08 -0.01
CA SER A 109 -5.28 26.36 0.95
C SER A 109 -3.85 26.18 0.41
N ARG A 110 -3.17 25.11 0.81
CA ARG A 110 -1.79 24.76 0.47
C ARG A 110 -1.67 23.31 0.04
N PHE A 111 -0.59 22.97 -0.63
CA PHE A 111 -0.17 21.60 -0.90
C PHE A 111 0.05 20.92 0.44
N GLY A 112 -0.59 19.77 0.61
CA GLY A 112 -0.61 19.03 1.86
C GLY A 112 0.72 18.35 2.20
N TYR A 113 0.72 17.65 3.32
CA TYR A 113 1.87 16.91 3.83
C TYR A 113 1.78 15.43 3.44
N ASN A 114 2.93 14.76 3.35
CA ASN A 114 3.06 13.35 2.93
C ASN A 114 2.20 13.05 1.70
N ASN A 115 2.58 13.67 0.57
CA ASN A 115 1.91 13.41 -0.70
C ASN A 115 2.10 11.96 -1.15
N ASP A 116 1.02 11.35 -1.60
CA ASP A 116 0.97 9.94 -1.95
C ASP A 116 0.48 9.74 -3.39
N TYR A 117 -0.65 9.05 -3.62
CA TYR A 117 -1.16 8.72 -4.94
C TYR A 117 -1.16 9.92 -5.90
N LEU A 118 -0.75 9.64 -7.13
CA LEU A 118 -0.83 10.59 -8.23
C LEU A 118 -1.76 10.09 -9.33
N SER A 119 -2.54 11.01 -9.89
CA SER A 119 -3.32 10.77 -11.10
C SER A 119 -3.35 12.00 -11.98
N LEU A 120 -2.82 11.87 -13.20
CA LEU A 120 -2.94 12.91 -14.22
C LEU A 120 -4.15 12.63 -15.12
N VAL A 121 -5.19 13.45 -14.99
CA VAL A 121 -6.32 13.50 -15.94
C VAL A 121 -6.03 14.58 -16.96
N GLU A 122 -5.48 14.17 -18.11
CA GLU A 122 -5.19 15.04 -19.24
C GLU A 122 -6.48 15.55 -19.91
N THR A 123 -6.67 16.88 -19.90
CA THR A 123 -7.79 17.56 -20.58
C THR A 123 -7.46 17.93 -22.03
N SER A 124 -6.18 18.04 -22.35
CA SER A 124 -5.64 18.25 -23.68
C SER A 124 -4.23 17.66 -23.77
N ASN A 125 -3.63 17.65 -24.96
CA ASN A 125 -2.22 17.25 -25.07
C ASN A 125 -1.36 18.13 -24.16
N ASN A 126 -0.48 17.50 -23.36
CA ASN A 126 0.47 18.19 -22.50
C ASN A 126 -0.16 19.09 -21.43
N GLU A 127 -1.42 18.89 -21.05
CA GLU A 127 -2.08 19.69 -20.01
C GLU A 127 -3.23 18.92 -19.35
N GLY A 128 -3.41 19.14 -18.06
CA GLY A 128 -4.49 18.51 -17.31
C GLY A 128 -4.45 18.84 -15.84
N TYR A 129 -5.17 18.00 -15.09
CA TYR A 129 -5.23 18.09 -13.64
C TYR A 129 -4.49 16.92 -13.02
N LEU A 130 -3.52 17.22 -12.18
CA LEU A 130 -2.84 16.27 -11.33
C LEU A 130 -3.55 16.23 -9.98
N THR A 131 -4.22 15.13 -9.69
CA THR A 131 -4.72 14.82 -8.37
C THR A 131 -3.59 14.25 -7.53
N VAL A 132 -3.49 14.71 -6.28
CA VAL A 132 -2.48 14.32 -5.31
C VAL A 132 -3.17 13.98 -4.00
N ASN A 133 -2.94 12.78 -3.48
CA ASN A 133 -3.36 12.42 -2.13
C ASN A 133 -2.36 12.96 -1.08
N PHE A 134 -2.84 13.20 0.14
CA PHE A 134 -2.05 13.62 1.29
C PHE A 134 -2.46 12.78 2.48
N GLU A 135 -1.55 11.93 2.94
CA GLU A 135 -1.93 10.78 3.73
C GLU A 135 -2.00 11.11 5.24
N TYR A 136 -0.86 11.41 5.85
CA TYR A 136 -0.72 11.64 7.30
C TYR A 136 0.31 12.72 7.62
N ILE A 137 0.62 12.90 8.91
CA ILE A 137 1.60 13.85 9.41
C ILE A 137 2.75 13.10 10.09
N SER A 138 3.95 13.12 9.50
CA SER A 138 5.17 12.74 10.20
C SER A 138 5.56 13.85 11.20
N ARG A 139 5.20 13.68 12.47
CA ARG A 139 5.23 14.71 13.52
C ARG A 139 6.59 15.42 13.62
N THR A 140 7.69 14.69 13.76
CA THR A 140 9.01 15.30 13.99
C THR A 140 9.44 16.26 12.89
N PRO A 141 9.55 15.84 11.61
CA PRO A 141 9.92 16.75 10.53
C PRO A 141 8.86 17.83 10.29
N TRP A 142 7.56 17.52 10.48
CA TRP A 142 6.50 18.51 10.34
C TRP A 142 6.65 19.64 11.36
N GLU A 143 6.78 19.32 12.66
CA GLU A 143 6.99 20.30 13.73
C GLU A 143 8.24 21.16 13.49
N GLN A 144 9.37 20.54 13.13
CA GLN A 144 10.64 21.25 12.88
C GLN A 144 10.54 22.26 11.74
N ALA A 145 9.78 21.92 10.71
CA ALA A 145 9.68 22.70 9.48
C ALA A 145 8.49 23.67 9.47
N TYR A 146 7.49 23.45 10.32
CA TYR A 146 6.18 24.12 10.24
C TYR A 146 6.29 25.64 10.26
N GLU A 147 7.08 26.22 11.16
CA GLU A 147 7.25 27.67 11.23
C GLU A 147 7.92 28.24 9.97
N GLN A 148 8.91 27.55 9.40
CA GLN A 148 9.58 27.97 8.18
C GLN A 148 8.67 27.87 6.95
N VAL A 149 7.84 26.82 6.87
CA VAL A 149 7.00 26.54 5.70
C VAL A 149 5.68 27.31 5.75
N ILE A 150 5.07 27.41 6.93
CA ILE A 150 3.73 27.99 7.13
C ILE A 150 3.77 29.42 7.69
N GLY A 151 4.85 29.82 8.38
CA GLY A 151 4.95 31.13 9.03
C GLY A 151 4.15 31.23 10.33
N LYS A 152 3.81 30.10 10.96
CA LYS A 152 3.10 30.02 12.25
C LYS A 152 3.79 28.99 13.15
N SER A 153 3.71 29.15 14.47
CA SER A 153 4.17 28.12 15.42
C SER A 153 3.00 27.31 15.97
N LEU A 154 3.25 26.06 16.37
CA LEU A 154 2.27 25.15 16.97
C LEU A 154 2.61 24.84 18.43
N PRO A 155 1.62 24.61 19.30
CA PRO A 155 1.81 24.46 20.75
C PRO A 155 2.28 23.05 21.16
N PHE A 156 3.16 22.41 20.39
CA PHE A 156 3.62 21.04 20.69
C PHE A 156 4.35 20.96 22.03
N LYS A 157 5.18 21.96 22.35
CA LYS A 157 5.92 22.02 23.62
C LYS A 157 4.99 22.11 24.83
N GLU A 158 3.95 22.92 24.73
CA GLU A 158 2.94 23.07 25.77
C GLU A 158 2.14 21.79 25.97
N VAL A 159 1.73 21.14 24.87
CA VAL A 159 1.00 19.87 24.91
C VAL A 159 1.85 18.74 25.48
N ASP A 160 3.12 18.62 25.06
CA ASP A 160 4.07 17.63 25.60
C ASP A 160 4.31 17.83 27.10
N ALA A 161 4.49 19.09 27.53
CA ALA A 161 4.65 19.43 28.94
C ALA A 161 3.41 19.05 29.75
N ALA A 162 2.21 19.30 29.23
CA ALA A 162 0.96 18.95 29.88
C ALA A 162 0.74 17.43 29.98
N LEU A 163 1.00 16.69 28.89
CA LEU A 163 0.95 15.21 28.87
C LEU A 163 1.89 14.61 29.91
N LYS A 164 3.14 15.09 29.92
CA LYS A 164 4.16 14.65 30.89
C LYS A 164 3.79 14.99 32.33
N ALA A 165 3.30 16.20 32.59
CA ALA A 165 2.89 16.64 33.92
C ALA A 165 1.70 15.82 34.46
N ALA A 166 0.82 15.37 33.57
CA ALA A 166 -0.32 14.53 33.92
C ALA A 166 0.00 13.02 34.02
N ASP A 167 1.23 12.61 33.70
CA ASP A 167 1.62 11.20 33.49
C ASP A 167 0.65 10.45 32.55
N LYS A 168 0.27 11.13 31.45
CA LYS A 168 -0.65 10.61 30.44
C LYS A 168 0.05 10.48 29.10
N GLN A 169 -0.19 9.37 28.42
CA GLN A 169 0.23 9.15 27.03
C GLN A 169 -0.85 9.55 26.01
N GLU A 170 -2.10 9.64 26.46
CA GLU A 170 -3.26 9.92 25.64
C GLU A 170 -4.29 10.76 26.41
N ILE A 171 -5.04 11.59 25.70
CA ILE A 171 -6.05 12.50 26.27
C ILE A 171 -7.38 12.33 25.54
N ASP A 172 -8.44 12.09 26.33
CA ASP A 172 -9.80 12.26 25.86
C ASP A 172 -10.17 13.74 25.90
N VAL A 173 -10.07 14.42 24.75
CA VAL A 173 -10.30 15.86 24.63
C VAL A 173 -11.75 16.24 24.98
N TRP A 174 -12.69 15.30 24.88
CA TRP A 174 -14.10 15.50 25.25
C TRP A 174 -14.30 15.57 26.77
N SER A 175 -13.37 15.01 27.55
CA SER A 175 -13.39 15.08 29.01
C SER A 175 -12.84 16.40 29.56
N LEU A 176 -12.18 17.20 28.73
CA LEU A 176 -11.63 18.50 29.11
C LEU A 176 -12.71 19.58 29.04
N ALA A 177 -12.71 20.46 30.05
CA ALA A 177 -13.56 21.65 30.06
C ALA A 177 -13.22 22.57 28.88
N ASP A 178 -14.20 23.31 28.36
CA ASP A 178 -13.98 24.22 27.23
C ASP A 178 -12.99 25.35 27.55
N SER A 179 -12.86 25.72 28.83
CA SER A 179 -11.88 26.70 29.30
C SER A 179 -10.47 26.14 29.53
N ASP A 180 -10.25 24.83 29.37
CA ASP A 180 -8.94 24.21 29.55
C ASP A 180 -8.01 24.61 28.39
N PRO A 181 -6.86 25.27 28.65
CA PRO A 181 -5.92 25.66 27.60
C PRO A 181 -5.46 24.48 26.75
N LEU A 182 -5.30 23.29 27.34
CA LEU A 182 -4.84 22.09 26.65
C LEU A 182 -5.81 21.66 25.54
N LYS A 183 -7.13 21.83 25.77
CA LYS A 183 -8.16 21.55 24.77
C LYS A 183 -7.98 22.43 23.54
N SER A 184 -7.79 23.73 23.74
CA SER A 184 -7.59 24.69 22.64
C SER A 184 -6.29 24.45 21.87
N GLN A 185 -5.22 24.09 22.58
CA GLN A 185 -3.90 23.78 22.00
C GLN A 185 -3.95 22.51 21.14
N ILE A 186 -4.54 21.42 21.66
CA ILE A 186 -4.75 20.18 20.90
C ILE A 186 -5.66 20.43 19.69
N THR A 187 -6.72 21.22 19.86
CA THR A 187 -7.63 21.57 18.76
C THR A 187 -6.90 22.32 17.65
N LEU A 188 -5.97 23.22 17.97
CA LEU A 188 -5.15 23.92 16.98
C LEU A 188 -4.23 22.96 16.21
N ILE A 189 -3.51 22.07 16.91
CA ILE A 189 -2.66 21.06 16.27
C ILE A 189 -3.51 20.18 15.35
N ALA A 190 -4.64 19.68 15.84
CA ALA A 190 -5.54 18.83 15.08
C ALA A 190 -6.13 19.55 13.85
N LYS A 191 -6.46 20.84 13.96
CA LYS A 191 -6.96 21.65 12.84
C LYS A 191 -5.91 21.77 11.74
N GLU A 192 -4.67 22.08 12.10
CA GLU A 192 -3.59 22.27 11.13
C GLU A 192 -3.14 20.93 10.52
N ALA A 193 -3.11 19.85 11.30
CA ALA A 193 -2.88 18.49 10.80
C ALA A 193 -3.96 18.07 9.78
N LEU A 194 -5.25 18.26 10.11
CA LEU A 194 -6.34 17.92 9.19
C LEU A 194 -6.42 18.84 7.95
N THR A 195 -5.81 20.03 8.01
CA THR A 195 -5.66 20.92 6.85
C THR A 195 -4.61 20.39 5.86
N ASP A 196 -3.58 19.73 6.38
CA ASP A 196 -2.45 19.24 5.59
C ASP A 196 -2.69 17.85 4.99
N VAL A 197 -3.67 17.08 5.46
CA VAL A 197 -4.08 15.79 4.85
C VAL A 197 -5.31 15.94 3.94
N GLY A 198 -5.63 14.92 3.16
CA GLY A 198 -6.80 14.87 2.27
C GLY A 198 -6.41 14.71 0.81
N ILE A 199 -7.04 15.47 -0.08
CA ILE A 199 -6.79 15.41 -1.53
C ILE A 199 -6.52 16.82 -2.06
N GLY A 200 -5.63 16.93 -3.04
CA GLY A 200 -5.39 18.15 -3.82
C GLY A 200 -5.62 17.91 -5.30
N VAL A 201 -6.13 18.92 -5.98
CA VAL A 201 -6.17 18.97 -7.45
C VAL A 201 -5.35 20.18 -7.86
N ILE A 202 -4.31 19.96 -8.67
CA ILE A 202 -3.48 21.03 -9.23
C ILE A 202 -3.48 20.96 -10.75
N SER A 203 -3.53 22.11 -11.39
CA SER A 203 -3.44 22.24 -12.85
C SER A 203 -1.99 22.29 -13.29
N VAL A 204 -1.64 21.48 -14.29
CA VAL A 204 -0.28 21.33 -14.80
C VAL A 204 -0.24 21.35 -16.33
N ARG A 205 0.86 21.86 -16.89
CA ARG A 205 1.15 21.76 -18.32
C ARG A 205 2.61 21.39 -18.57
N ARG A 206 2.86 20.72 -19.69
CA ARG A 206 4.21 20.50 -20.21
C ARG A 206 4.61 21.62 -21.15
N ASN A 207 5.74 22.25 -20.87
CA ASN A 207 6.34 23.30 -21.69
C ASN A 207 7.09 22.71 -22.90
N PRO A 208 7.47 23.53 -23.90
CA PRO A 208 8.19 23.06 -25.10
C PRO A 208 9.55 22.40 -24.83
N ASP A 209 10.18 22.68 -23.68
CA ASP A 209 11.43 22.03 -23.24
C ASP A 209 11.20 20.63 -22.62
N GLY A 210 9.93 20.21 -22.53
CA GLY A 210 9.52 18.93 -21.98
C GLY A 210 9.24 18.95 -20.47
N LYS A 211 9.39 20.08 -19.78
CA LYS A 211 9.15 20.19 -18.34
C LYS A 211 7.69 20.38 -18.01
N TRP A 212 7.21 19.68 -16.99
CA TRP A 212 5.90 19.94 -16.42
C TRP A 212 5.97 21.06 -15.39
N VAL A 213 5.01 21.99 -15.44
CA VAL A 213 4.90 23.12 -14.52
C VAL A 213 3.45 23.31 -14.09
N ARG A 214 3.26 23.88 -12.89
CA ARG A 214 1.93 24.30 -12.43
C ARG A 214 1.43 25.50 -13.23
N THR A 215 0.15 25.48 -13.58
CA THR A 215 -0.51 26.64 -14.21
C THR A 215 -1.27 27.51 -13.20
N ASN A 216 -1.46 27.02 -11.96
CA ASN A 216 -2.12 27.74 -10.86
C ASN A 216 -3.52 28.25 -11.24
N SER A 217 -4.28 27.44 -11.98
CA SER A 217 -5.63 27.79 -12.42
C SER A 217 -6.59 27.97 -11.24
N SER A 218 -7.74 28.61 -11.49
CA SER A 218 -8.81 28.73 -10.49
C SER A 218 -9.48 27.40 -10.13
N ALA A 219 -9.18 26.30 -10.83
CA ALA A 219 -9.67 24.97 -10.50
C ALA A 219 -8.79 24.25 -9.47
N ASP A 220 -7.58 24.78 -9.19
CA ASP A 220 -6.72 24.28 -8.11
C ASP A 220 -7.46 24.36 -6.79
N ARG A 221 -7.56 23.25 -6.05
CA ARG A 221 -8.31 23.17 -4.79
C ARG A 221 -7.82 22.07 -3.87
N ARG A 222 -8.16 22.20 -2.59
CA ARG A 222 -7.97 21.15 -1.58
C ARG A 222 -9.33 20.62 -1.11
N ILE A 223 -9.35 19.30 -0.88
CA ILE A 223 -10.39 18.60 -0.13
C ILE A 223 -9.67 18.09 1.13
N THR A 224 -9.61 18.92 2.17
CA THR A 224 -8.90 18.62 3.42
C THR A 224 -9.69 17.68 4.33
N GLY A 225 -9.06 17.21 5.40
CA GLY A 225 -9.70 16.50 6.52
C GLY A 225 -10.79 17.30 7.26
N LEU A 226 -10.99 18.58 6.92
CA LEU A 226 -12.01 19.46 7.50
C LEU A 226 -13.05 19.98 6.49
N SER A 227 -12.96 19.62 5.21
CA SER A 227 -13.91 20.10 4.19
C SER A 227 -15.34 19.77 4.60
N GLY A 228 -16.23 20.76 4.55
CA GLY A 228 -17.60 20.64 5.06
C GLY A 228 -17.80 21.10 6.50
N LEU A 229 -16.76 21.16 7.34
CA LEU A 229 -16.93 21.55 8.75
C LEU A 229 -17.38 23.01 8.90
N GLU A 230 -16.67 23.93 8.23
CA GLU A 230 -16.90 25.38 8.33
C GLU A 230 -17.41 26.00 7.02
N ASP A 231 -17.21 25.34 5.88
CA ASP A 231 -17.46 25.89 4.54
C ASP A 231 -18.69 25.27 3.82
N GLY A 232 -19.32 24.27 4.43
CA GLY A 232 -20.48 23.57 3.86
C GLY A 232 -20.17 22.65 2.67
N ARG A 233 -18.90 22.48 2.29
CA ARG A 233 -18.43 21.64 1.17
C ARG A 233 -18.31 20.16 1.56
N TYR A 234 -19.41 19.61 2.05
CA TYR A 234 -19.48 18.22 2.50
C TYR A 234 -19.22 17.23 1.36
N LEU A 235 -18.51 16.15 1.68
CA LEU A 235 -18.46 14.97 0.84
C LEU A 235 -19.84 14.30 0.83
N LYS A 236 -20.16 13.71 -0.32
CA LYS A 236 -21.40 12.94 -0.52
C LYS A 236 -21.15 11.46 -0.22
N SER A 237 -22.23 10.70 -0.09
CA SER A 237 -22.16 9.24 -0.02
C SER A 237 -23.30 8.56 -0.78
N THR A 238 -23.03 7.35 -1.27
CA THR A 238 -24.01 6.51 -1.95
C THR A 238 -23.93 5.07 -1.44
N GLY A 239 -24.95 4.26 -1.74
CA GLY A 239 -24.99 2.85 -1.37
C GLY A 239 -25.72 2.54 -0.05
N PRO A 240 -25.61 1.32 0.49
CA PRO A 240 -26.41 0.88 1.63
C PRO A 240 -26.05 1.53 2.97
N ALA A 241 -24.78 1.88 3.20
CA ALA A 241 -24.34 2.45 4.48
C ALA A 241 -24.93 3.84 4.75
N VAL A 242 -25.40 4.55 3.72
CA VAL A 242 -26.18 5.79 3.83
C VAL A 242 -27.40 5.61 4.76
N ALA A 243 -28.02 4.44 4.77
CA ALA A 243 -29.14 4.16 5.68
C ALA A 243 -28.71 4.19 7.15
N VAL A 244 -27.48 3.77 7.46
CA VAL A 244 -26.91 3.83 8.81
C VAL A 244 -26.47 5.25 9.15
N PHE A 245 -25.87 5.99 8.21
CA PHE A 245 -25.45 7.38 8.41
C PHE A 245 -26.62 8.32 8.75
N ARG A 246 -27.81 8.04 8.21
CA ARG A 246 -29.03 8.84 8.43
C ARG A 246 -29.82 8.47 9.69
N LYS A 247 -29.33 7.56 10.53
CA LYS A 247 -29.97 7.25 11.81
C LYS A 247 -29.96 8.48 12.72
N GLU A 248 -31.13 8.89 13.19
CA GLU A 248 -31.25 9.91 14.25
C GLU A 248 -30.82 9.35 15.62
N LYS A 249 -31.07 8.05 15.83
CA LYS A 249 -30.69 7.29 17.03
C LYS A 249 -30.14 5.93 16.62
N GLY A 250 -28.98 5.56 17.16
CA GLY A 250 -28.39 4.23 17.01
C GLY A 250 -27.91 3.68 18.34
N LEU A 251 -27.34 2.47 18.31
CA LEU A 251 -26.74 1.83 19.47
C LEU A 251 -25.45 2.52 19.93
N GLY A 252 -24.79 3.26 19.03
CA GLY A 252 -23.55 4.00 19.26
C GLY A 252 -23.68 5.50 18.98
N TYR A 253 -22.55 6.11 18.61
CA TYR A 253 -22.44 7.53 18.29
C TYR A 253 -23.02 7.86 16.91
N THR A 254 -23.69 9.00 16.84
CA THR A 254 -24.18 9.62 15.61
C THR A 254 -23.79 11.10 15.65
N ASP A 255 -23.16 11.59 14.59
CA ASP A 255 -22.70 12.99 14.49
C ASP A 255 -23.81 13.98 14.15
N GLN A 256 -25.05 13.48 13.97
CA GLN A 256 -26.23 14.27 13.61
C GLN A 256 -26.11 15.02 12.26
N LEU A 257 -25.13 14.67 11.42
CA LEU A 257 -24.94 15.24 10.08
C LEU A 257 -25.71 14.48 9.00
N GLY A 258 -26.29 13.32 9.34
CA GLY A 258 -26.90 12.41 8.37
C GLY A 258 -25.82 11.81 7.47
N ASP A 259 -26.05 11.81 6.17
CA ASP A 259 -25.11 11.31 5.15
C ASP A 259 -24.14 12.38 4.61
N ARG A 260 -24.14 13.58 5.20
CA ARG A 260 -23.09 14.59 4.98
C ARG A 260 -21.82 14.17 5.71
N ILE A 261 -20.69 14.28 5.02
CA ILE A 261 -19.40 13.82 5.54
C ILE A 261 -18.42 14.99 5.56
N VAL A 262 -17.74 15.17 6.70
CA VAL A 262 -16.68 16.17 6.87
C VAL A 262 -15.35 15.54 6.52
N GLY A 263 -14.71 16.08 5.48
CA GLY A 263 -13.35 15.76 5.08
C GLY A 263 -13.07 14.30 4.68
N THR A 264 -11.80 14.09 4.37
CA THR A 264 -11.15 12.81 4.07
C THR A 264 -9.71 12.91 4.54
N PHE A 265 -9.13 11.81 5.02
CA PHE A 265 -7.78 11.75 5.57
C PHE A 265 -7.24 10.32 5.53
N HIS A 266 -5.93 10.15 5.77
CA HIS A 266 -5.22 8.89 5.44
C HIS A 266 -5.49 8.48 3.99
N ASN A 267 -5.50 9.49 3.11
CA ASN A 267 -5.62 9.29 1.68
C ASN A 267 -4.28 8.74 1.18
N CYS A 268 -4.22 7.42 0.99
CA CYS A 268 -3.03 6.66 0.64
C CYS A 268 -2.85 6.61 -0.90
N ALA A 269 -2.88 5.42 -1.50
CA ALA A 269 -2.89 5.22 -2.94
C ALA A 269 -4.30 5.46 -3.58
N GLY A 270 -4.55 4.85 -4.75
CA GLY A 270 -5.80 5.07 -5.48
C GLY A 270 -5.86 4.47 -6.88
N GLY A 271 -6.81 4.97 -7.67
CA GLY A 271 -7.04 4.54 -9.05
C GLY A 271 -7.64 5.64 -9.92
N THR A 272 -7.41 5.55 -11.23
CA THR A 272 -7.96 6.49 -12.21
C THR A 272 -8.97 5.76 -13.09
N SER A 273 -10.18 6.30 -13.19
CA SER A 273 -11.22 5.68 -14.00
C SER A 273 -11.04 5.99 -15.49
N PRO A 274 -11.50 5.10 -16.39
CA PRO A 274 -11.49 5.39 -17.82
C PRO A 274 -12.38 6.57 -18.24
N TRP A 275 -13.28 7.04 -17.37
CA TRP A 275 -14.15 8.21 -17.58
C TRP A 275 -13.61 9.51 -16.98
N GLY A 276 -12.37 9.52 -16.50
CA GLY A 276 -11.64 10.72 -16.11
C GLY A 276 -11.97 11.23 -14.70
N THR A 277 -12.41 10.35 -13.81
CA THR A 277 -12.47 10.60 -12.36
C THR A 277 -11.34 9.87 -11.64
N VAL A 278 -11.04 10.31 -10.42
CA VAL A 278 -9.98 9.76 -9.59
C VAL A 278 -10.59 9.20 -8.32
N PHE A 279 -10.15 8.01 -7.92
CA PHE A 279 -10.53 7.32 -6.70
C PHE A 279 -9.35 7.39 -5.73
N SER A 280 -9.59 8.04 -4.59
CA SER A 280 -8.63 8.18 -3.49
C SER A 280 -9.03 7.26 -2.34
N ALA A 281 -8.06 6.57 -1.76
CA ALA A 281 -8.29 5.50 -0.80
C ALA A 281 -8.04 5.96 0.63
N GLU A 282 -9.04 5.85 1.51
CA GLU A 282 -8.83 6.05 2.95
C GLU A 282 -8.30 4.76 3.59
N GLU A 283 -7.09 4.80 4.13
CA GLU A 283 -6.31 3.61 4.49
C GLU A 283 -6.18 3.49 6.02
N ASN A 284 -5.17 4.09 6.65
CA ASN A 284 -4.98 4.08 8.11
C ASN A 284 -5.90 5.01 8.92
N TYR A 285 -7.14 5.24 8.47
CA TYR A 285 -8.13 6.14 9.09
C TYR A 285 -8.40 5.88 10.60
N GLN A 286 -8.19 4.65 11.07
CA GLN A 286 -8.35 4.27 12.49
C GLN A 286 -7.40 5.02 13.43
N GLU A 287 -6.36 5.65 12.89
CA GLU A 287 -5.44 6.47 13.64
C GLU A 287 -6.09 7.79 14.06
N PHE A 288 -7.08 8.28 13.30
CA PHE A 288 -7.74 9.54 13.57
C PHE A 288 -9.13 9.37 14.20
N VAL A 289 -9.82 8.26 13.92
CA VAL A 289 -11.19 7.96 14.42
C VAL A 289 -11.34 6.51 14.91
N PRO A 290 -12.36 6.17 15.72
CA PRO A 290 -12.63 4.79 16.10
C PRO A 290 -12.95 3.89 14.89
N GLU A 291 -12.21 2.78 14.73
CA GLU A 291 -12.46 1.79 13.67
C GLU A 291 -13.73 0.97 13.91
N ALA A 292 -13.86 0.45 15.14
CA ALA A 292 -14.92 -0.47 15.51
C ALA A 292 -16.30 0.19 15.52
N VAL A 293 -17.33 -0.65 15.34
CA VAL A 293 -18.73 -0.23 15.28
C VAL A 293 -19.64 -1.11 16.15
N MET A 294 -20.84 -0.60 16.39
CA MET A 294 -21.94 -1.31 17.05
C MET A 294 -22.66 -2.27 16.08
N ALA A 295 -23.54 -3.12 16.60
CA ALA A 295 -24.29 -4.09 15.79
C ALA A 295 -25.23 -3.47 14.75
N ASP A 296 -25.62 -2.20 14.89
CA ASP A 296 -26.42 -1.47 13.89
C ASP A 296 -25.56 -0.64 12.91
N GLY A 297 -24.22 -0.82 12.95
CA GLY A 297 -23.25 -0.11 12.12
C GLY A 297 -22.92 1.31 12.58
N THR A 298 -23.51 1.81 13.67
CA THR A 298 -23.13 3.13 14.20
C THR A 298 -21.75 3.10 14.85
N SER A 299 -21.06 4.23 14.82
CA SER A 299 -19.68 4.33 15.32
C SER A 299 -19.63 4.22 16.85
N LEU A 300 -18.47 3.85 17.39
CA LEU A 300 -18.19 4.10 18.80
C LEU A 300 -18.03 5.61 19.07
N SER A 301 -18.15 6.02 20.33
CA SER A 301 -17.90 7.41 20.72
C SER A 301 -16.50 7.88 20.29
N PRO A 302 -16.33 9.12 19.77
CA PRO A 302 -15.03 9.72 19.50
C PRO A 302 -14.04 9.64 20.68
N SER A 303 -14.53 9.67 21.93
CA SER A 303 -13.70 9.45 23.13
C SER A 303 -12.99 8.09 23.20
N LYS A 304 -13.36 7.13 22.35
CA LYS A 304 -12.66 5.84 22.22
C LYS A 304 -11.37 5.94 21.41
N LYS A 305 -11.17 7.04 20.66
CA LYS A 305 -9.91 7.34 19.99
C LYS A 305 -9.38 8.68 20.52
N LYS A 306 -8.55 8.57 21.55
CA LYS A 306 -7.97 9.71 22.25
C LYS A 306 -6.88 10.36 21.42
N PHE A 307 -6.64 11.64 21.68
CA PHE A 307 -5.48 12.32 21.13
C PHE A 307 -4.22 11.79 21.80
N SER A 308 -3.25 11.38 20.99
CA SER A 308 -1.91 11.01 21.42
C SER A 308 -0.93 11.29 20.30
N GLN A 309 0.36 11.22 20.63
CA GLN A 309 1.43 11.51 19.69
C GLN A 309 2.70 10.76 20.11
N ASP A 310 3.47 10.30 19.15
CA ASP A 310 4.84 9.84 19.36
C ASP A 310 5.81 10.69 18.53
N ASN A 311 6.98 10.16 18.14
CA ASN A 311 7.95 10.93 17.34
C ASN A 311 7.61 10.90 15.83
N ILE A 312 6.80 9.95 15.40
CA ILE A 312 6.43 9.73 14.00
C ILE A 312 5.00 10.20 13.80
N ASP A 313 4.06 9.78 14.65
CA ASP A 313 2.64 9.89 14.33
C ASP A 313 1.84 10.78 15.28
N LEU A 314 0.74 11.30 14.73
CA LEU A 314 -0.36 11.94 15.47
C LEU A 314 -1.58 11.03 15.44
N PHE A 315 -2.28 10.91 16.57
CA PHE A 315 -3.47 10.08 16.69
C PHE A 315 -4.66 10.87 17.22
N GLY A 316 -5.86 10.45 16.87
CA GLY A 316 -7.12 10.97 17.40
C GLY A 316 -7.46 12.39 16.96
N VAL A 317 -6.76 12.97 15.98
CA VAL A 317 -6.95 14.38 15.59
C VAL A 317 -8.34 14.66 15.02
N ALA A 318 -8.94 13.72 14.27
CA ALA A 318 -10.33 13.84 13.81
C ALA A 318 -11.34 13.66 14.93
N SER A 319 -11.03 12.81 15.92
CA SER A 319 -11.91 12.59 17.08
C SER A 319 -12.07 13.83 17.95
N VAL A 320 -11.09 14.76 17.92
CA VAL A 320 -11.20 16.10 18.53
C VAL A 320 -12.42 16.87 18.02
N PHE A 321 -12.76 16.71 16.75
CA PHE A 321 -13.90 17.38 16.10
C PHE A 321 -15.19 16.54 16.10
N GLY A 322 -15.20 15.38 16.77
CA GLY A 322 -16.38 14.52 16.84
C GLY A 322 -16.72 13.79 15.55
N LEU A 323 -15.74 13.61 14.67
CA LEU A 323 -15.97 12.94 13.40
C LEU A 323 -16.32 11.46 13.63
N SER A 324 -17.43 11.00 13.04
CA SER A 324 -17.96 9.65 13.25
C SER A 324 -17.14 8.61 12.48
N GLY A 325 -16.50 7.68 13.19
CA GLY A 325 -15.52 6.75 12.60
C GLY A 325 -16.08 5.84 11.51
N ASN A 326 -17.38 5.52 11.51
CA ASN A 326 -18.02 4.72 10.47
C ASN A 326 -18.13 5.43 9.10
N LYS A 327 -17.83 6.74 9.03
CA LYS A 327 -17.83 7.54 7.79
C LYS A 327 -16.45 7.62 7.12
N TYR A 328 -15.43 6.95 7.65
CA TYR A 328 -14.07 6.93 7.10
C TYR A 328 -13.58 5.51 6.85
N GLY A 329 -12.60 5.35 5.97
CA GLY A 329 -12.15 4.05 5.47
C GLY A 329 -12.88 3.63 4.19
N TRP A 330 -13.25 4.60 3.36
CA TRP A 330 -13.92 4.35 2.09
C TRP A 330 -13.07 4.84 0.93
N MET A 331 -13.35 4.30 -0.25
CA MET A 331 -12.90 4.91 -1.50
C MET A 331 -13.70 6.20 -1.80
N VAL A 332 -13.00 7.29 -2.11
CA VAL A 332 -13.54 8.62 -2.41
C VAL A 332 -13.34 8.92 -3.90
N GLU A 333 -14.43 9.01 -4.68
CA GLU A 333 -14.37 9.44 -6.09
C GLU A 333 -14.41 10.96 -6.19
N ILE A 334 -13.51 11.56 -6.99
CA ILE A 334 -13.52 12.97 -7.35
C ILE A 334 -13.41 13.15 -8.87
N ASP A 335 -14.09 14.15 -9.41
CA ASP A 335 -13.87 14.66 -10.77
C ASP A 335 -12.91 15.87 -10.72
N PRO A 336 -11.62 15.70 -11.08
CA PRO A 336 -10.67 16.80 -11.01
C PRO A 336 -11.04 17.95 -11.96
N ALA A 337 -11.72 17.66 -13.08
CA ALA A 337 -12.15 18.65 -14.05
C ALA A 337 -13.41 19.43 -13.63
N ASN A 338 -14.10 19.01 -12.57
CA ASN A 338 -15.23 19.74 -11.99
C ASN A 338 -14.80 20.45 -10.71
N PRO A 339 -14.60 21.78 -10.71
CA PRO A 339 -14.13 22.52 -9.53
C PRO A 339 -15.11 22.51 -8.35
N ASN A 340 -16.36 22.10 -8.57
CA ASN A 340 -17.40 22.01 -7.54
C ASN A 340 -17.56 20.58 -6.99
N ASP A 341 -16.73 19.63 -7.42
CA ASP A 341 -16.72 18.29 -6.86
C ASP A 341 -15.69 18.18 -5.71
N TYR A 342 -16.21 17.85 -4.53
CA TYR A 342 -15.48 17.68 -3.29
C TYR A 342 -15.42 16.22 -2.82
N GLY A 343 -15.99 15.31 -3.60
CA GLY A 343 -15.85 13.87 -3.38
C GLY A 343 -17.12 13.14 -3.00
N THR A 344 -17.20 11.90 -3.44
CA THR A 344 -18.30 10.97 -3.16
C THR A 344 -17.75 9.64 -2.64
N LYS A 345 -18.22 9.22 -1.46
CA LYS A 345 -17.89 7.91 -0.88
C LYS A 345 -18.89 6.84 -1.37
N HIS A 346 -18.41 5.85 -2.11
CA HIS A 346 -19.27 4.78 -2.66
C HIS A 346 -19.27 3.56 -1.75
N THR A 347 -20.29 3.41 -0.90
CA THR A 347 -20.21 2.46 0.22
C THR A 347 -20.31 1.00 -0.22
N TRP A 348 -20.73 0.72 -1.45
CA TRP A 348 -20.69 -0.63 -2.00
C TRP A 348 -19.27 -1.17 -2.20
N LEU A 349 -18.26 -0.30 -2.21
CA LEU A 349 -16.86 -0.70 -2.24
C LEU A 349 -16.36 -1.26 -0.90
N GLY A 350 -17.18 -1.14 0.16
CA GLY A 350 -16.85 -1.61 1.52
C GLY A 350 -16.04 -0.58 2.31
N ARG A 351 -16.00 -0.75 3.62
CA ARG A 351 -15.19 0.04 4.55
C ARG A 351 -14.08 -0.81 5.14
N PHE A 352 -12.84 -0.42 4.87
CA PHE A 352 -11.62 -1.04 5.38
C PHE A 352 -10.44 -0.11 5.06
N ARG A 353 -9.22 -0.53 5.39
CA ARG A 353 -8.01 0.27 5.09
C ARG A 353 -7.65 0.13 3.62
N HIS A 354 -8.29 0.92 2.77
CA HIS A 354 -8.08 0.81 1.34
C HIS A 354 -6.70 1.33 0.97
N GLU A 355 -5.89 0.51 0.30
CA GLU A 355 -4.67 1.01 -0.32
C GLU A 355 -4.99 1.70 -1.65
N ALA A 356 -5.43 0.91 -2.64
CA ALA A 356 -5.63 1.37 -4.00
C ALA A 356 -6.83 0.68 -4.66
N VAL A 357 -7.05 1.00 -5.93
CA VAL A 357 -8.14 0.38 -6.70
C VAL A 357 -7.83 0.10 -8.16
N GLY A 358 -7.96 -1.18 -8.53
CA GLY A 358 -7.97 -1.63 -9.91
C GLY A 358 -9.38 -1.54 -10.51
N ILE A 359 -9.53 -0.85 -11.64
CA ILE A 359 -10.83 -0.60 -12.28
C ILE A 359 -10.90 -1.32 -13.61
N ARG A 360 -11.96 -2.12 -13.81
CA ARG A 360 -12.26 -2.81 -15.06
C ARG A 360 -13.63 -2.37 -15.57
N ALA A 361 -13.62 -1.62 -16.68
CA ALA A 361 -14.82 -1.09 -17.33
C ALA A 361 -14.85 -1.51 -18.81
N GLU A 362 -15.78 -2.40 -19.16
CA GLU A 362 -15.91 -2.95 -20.51
C GLU A 362 -17.35 -2.79 -21.02
N ALA A 363 -17.51 -2.29 -22.25
CA ALA A 363 -18.84 -2.11 -22.83
C ALA A 363 -19.63 -3.43 -22.87
N GLY A 364 -20.88 -3.39 -22.43
CA GLY A 364 -21.76 -4.55 -22.33
C GLY A 364 -21.51 -5.46 -21.12
N LYS A 365 -20.58 -5.10 -20.23
CA LYS A 365 -20.25 -5.85 -19.00
C LYS A 365 -20.55 -5.05 -17.75
N PRO A 366 -20.72 -5.70 -16.59
CA PRO A 366 -20.72 -5.02 -15.30
C PRO A 366 -19.42 -4.23 -15.07
N LEU A 367 -19.53 -3.11 -14.36
CA LEU A 367 -18.40 -2.38 -13.83
C LEU A 367 -17.80 -3.15 -12.65
N VAL A 368 -16.47 -3.30 -12.62
CA VAL A 368 -15.77 -4.08 -11.60
C VAL A 368 -14.60 -3.30 -11.00
N PHE A 369 -14.52 -3.34 -9.68
CA PHE A 369 -13.47 -2.69 -8.87
C PHE A 369 -12.77 -3.74 -8.03
N TYR A 370 -11.46 -3.66 -7.89
CA TYR A 370 -10.65 -4.53 -7.02
C TYR A 370 -9.85 -3.67 -6.05
N SER A 371 -9.83 -4.01 -4.77
CA SER A 371 -9.12 -3.23 -3.77
C SER A 371 -8.62 -4.12 -2.63
N GLY A 372 -7.44 -3.82 -2.11
CA GLY A 372 -6.86 -4.46 -0.93
C GLY A 372 -7.26 -3.74 0.35
N CYS A 373 -7.40 -4.50 1.43
CA CYS A 373 -7.34 -3.95 2.78
C CYS A 373 -5.91 -4.09 3.31
N ASP A 374 -5.14 -3.02 3.30
CA ASP A 374 -3.78 -3.06 3.84
C ASP A 374 -3.82 -3.15 5.37
N ARG A 375 -3.73 -4.39 5.84
CA ARG A 375 -3.45 -4.72 7.23
C ARG A 375 -2.94 -6.15 7.29
N ARG A 376 -2.26 -6.49 8.38
CA ARG A 376 -1.83 -7.87 8.61
C ARG A 376 -3.06 -8.77 8.75
N GLY A 377 -3.22 -9.72 7.84
CA GLY A 377 -4.43 -10.54 7.76
C GLY A 377 -5.61 -9.87 7.03
N GLY A 378 -5.38 -8.76 6.32
CA GLY A 378 -6.34 -8.10 5.45
C GLY A 378 -6.80 -8.96 4.27
N HIS A 379 -7.62 -8.43 3.38
CA HIS A 379 -8.23 -9.20 2.29
C HIS A 379 -8.16 -8.47 0.96
N LEU A 380 -8.26 -9.24 -0.13
CA LEU A 380 -8.54 -8.71 -1.46
C LEU A 380 -10.06 -8.71 -1.70
N TYR A 381 -10.58 -7.60 -2.18
CA TYR A 381 -12.00 -7.44 -2.49
C TYR A 381 -12.26 -7.23 -3.97
N LYS A 382 -13.49 -7.54 -4.36
CA LYS A 382 -14.05 -7.27 -5.68
C LYS A 382 -15.44 -6.70 -5.52
N PHE A 383 -15.73 -5.57 -6.15
CA PHE A 383 -17.09 -5.09 -6.34
C PHE A 383 -17.56 -5.37 -7.77
N VAL A 384 -18.83 -5.75 -7.94
CA VAL A 384 -19.47 -5.93 -9.25
C VAL A 384 -20.79 -5.16 -9.27
N SER A 385 -20.95 -4.24 -10.22
CA SER A 385 -22.19 -3.47 -10.37
C SER A 385 -23.36 -4.35 -10.82
N SER A 386 -24.58 -3.98 -10.44
CA SER A 386 -25.80 -4.61 -10.97
C SER A 386 -26.09 -4.16 -12.42
N GLY A 387 -25.73 -2.92 -12.75
CA GLY A 387 -25.84 -2.38 -14.10
C GLY A 387 -24.64 -2.74 -14.98
N ILE A 388 -24.70 -2.32 -16.23
CA ILE A 388 -23.63 -2.55 -17.22
C ILE A 388 -23.03 -1.22 -17.69
N VAL A 389 -21.75 -1.25 -18.00
CA VAL A 389 -21.04 -0.17 -18.70
C VAL A 389 -21.51 -0.14 -20.15
N LYS A 390 -21.99 1.02 -20.61
CA LYS A 390 -22.36 1.23 -22.03
C LYS A 390 -21.17 1.74 -22.83
N ASP A 391 -20.56 2.80 -22.32
CA ASP A 391 -19.31 3.37 -22.82
C ASP A 391 -18.35 3.50 -21.62
N PRO A 392 -17.17 2.86 -21.64
CA PRO A 392 -16.19 2.98 -20.56
C PRO A 392 -15.76 4.41 -20.24
N LYS A 393 -15.88 5.35 -21.17
CA LYS A 393 -15.45 6.76 -20.98
C LYS A 393 -16.56 7.68 -20.48
N ASP A 394 -17.79 7.19 -20.36
CA ASP A 394 -18.92 8.00 -19.92
C ASP A 394 -18.85 8.27 -18.40
N LYS A 395 -18.85 9.54 -18.00
CA LYS A 395 -18.88 9.96 -16.58
C LYS A 395 -20.14 9.47 -15.85
N ALA A 396 -21.20 9.08 -16.56
CA ALA A 396 -22.37 8.46 -15.95
C ALA A 396 -22.08 7.09 -15.30
N ASN A 397 -20.93 6.47 -15.60
CA ASN A 397 -20.53 5.20 -15.01
C ASN A 397 -20.39 5.26 -13.48
N SER A 398 -20.11 6.41 -12.88
CA SER A 398 -20.08 6.57 -11.41
C SER A 398 -21.40 6.13 -10.74
N LYS A 399 -22.55 6.28 -11.42
CA LYS A 399 -23.86 5.82 -10.91
C LYS A 399 -23.95 4.30 -10.76
N LEU A 400 -23.12 3.54 -11.47
CA LEU A 400 -23.09 2.07 -11.37
C LEU A 400 -22.56 1.60 -10.01
N LEU A 401 -21.85 2.46 -9.27
CA LEU A 401 -21.36 2.19 -7.91
C LEU A 401 -22.47 2.30 -6.85
N GLU A 402 -23.65 2.81 -7.19
CA GLU A 402 -24.78 2.94 -6.25
C GLU A 402 -25.48 1.60 -5.99
N SER A 403 -25.32 0.62 -6.89
CA SER A 403 -25.92 -0.72 -6.79
C SER A 403 -25.01 -1.81 -7.30
N GLY A 404 -24.73 -2.80 -6.46
CA GLY A 404 -23.96 -3.98 -6.85
C GLY A 404 -23.80 -4.96 -5.69
N MET A 405 -22.66 -5.64 -5.66
CA MET A 405 -22.30 -6.54 -4.58
C MET A 405 -20.79 -6.49 -4.34
N LEU A 406 -20.41 -6.47 -3.06
CA LEU A 406 -19.02 -6.62 -2.63
C LEU A 406 -18.73 -8.09 -2.35
N TYR A 407 -17.55 -8.53 -2.75
CA TYR A 407 -17.04 -9.87 -2.56
C TYR A 407 -15.64 -9.82 -1.95
N ALA A 408 -15.31 -10.82 -1.14
CA ALA A 408 -13.96 -11.03 -0.61
C ALA A 408 -13.33 -12.29 -1.22
N ALA A 409 -12.02 -12.25 -1.48
CA ALA A 409 -11.30 -13.35 -2.11
C ALA A 409 -11.10 -14.54 -1.16
N LYS A 410 -11.25 -15.75 -1.71
CA LYS A 410 -10.75 -16.99 -1.13
C LYS A 410 -9.76 -17.64 -2.08
N PHE A 411 -8.50 -17.70 -1.67
CA PHE A 411 -7.42 -18.34 -2.40
C PHE A 411 -7.29 -19.81 -1.99
N ASN A 412 -7.03 -20.67 -2.98
CA ASN A 412 -6.68 -22.07 -2.78
C ASN A 412 -5.19 -22.28 -3.14
N ALA A 413 -4.51 -23.16 -2.42
CA ALA A 413 -3.07 -23.41 -2.59
C ALA A 413 -2.67 -23.99 -3.97
N ASP A 414 -3.64 -24.42 -4.78
CA ASP A 414 -3.42 -24.94 -6.13
C ASP A 414 -3.39 -23.86 -7.23
N GLY A 415 -3.38 -22.58 -6.84
CA GLY A 415 -3.39 -21.46 -7.79
C GLY A 415 -4.79 -21.09 -8.29
N THR A 416 -5.85 -21.66 -7.71
CA THR A 416 -7.24 -21.25 -7.99
C THR A 416 -7.81 -20.41 -6.85
N GLY A 417 -8.94 -19.77 -7.09
CA GLY A 417 -9.70 -19.09 -6.05
C GLY A 417 -11.13 -18.78 -6.45
N SER A 418 -11.86 -18.19 -5.51
CA SER A 418 -13.27 -17.82 -5.68
C SER A 418 -13.62 -16.56 -4.89
N TRP A 419 -14.72 -15.92 -5.28
CA TRP A 419 -15.24 -14.70 -4.65
C TRP A 419 -16.42 -15.02 -3.72
N ILE A 420 -16.33 -14.64 -2.45
CA ILE A 420 -17.38 -14.82 -1.43
C ILE A 420 -18.18 -13.52 -1.30
N ALA A 421 -19.48 -13.57 -1.58
CA ALA A 421 -20.35 -12.39 -1.46
C ALA A 421 -20.51 -11.94 0.00
N LEU A 422 -20.43 -10.63 0.27
CA LEU A 422 -20.70 -10.03 1.58
C LEU A 422 -22.14 -9.52 1.65
N LYS A 423 -23.05 -10.45 1.91
CA LYS A 423 -24.50 -10.19 2.03
C LYS A 423 -25.07 -10.86 3.27
N THR A 424 -26.25 -10.41 3.69
CA THR A 424 -26.94 -10.91 4.89
C THR A 424 -27.09 -12.44 4.92
N SER A 425 -27.34 -13.08 3.78
CA SER A 425 -27.52 -14.53 3.69
C SER A 425 -26.23 -15.35 3.64
N THR A 426 -25.05 -14.73 3.64
CA THR A 426 -23.77 -15.46 3.54
C THR A 426 -23.49 -16.19 4.85
N ALA A 427 -23.18 -17.48 4.76
CA ALA A 427 -22.93 -18.32 5.91
C ALA A 427 -21.66 -17.93 6.67
N ILE A 428 -21.71 -17.99 7.99
CA ILE A 428 -20.55 -17.82 8.87
C ILE A 428 -19.64 -19.03 8.74
N ASN A 429 -18.39 -18.80 8.35
CA ASN A 429 -17.39 -19.84 8.15
C ASN A 429 -15.95 -19.32 8.33
N PRO A 430 -15.61 -18.76 9.50
CA PRO A 430 -14.27 -18.25 9.77
C PRO A 430 -13.20 -19.35 9.63
N HIS A 431 -11.98 -18.93 9.34
CA HIS A 431 -10.83 -19.85 9.28
C HIS A 431 -10.52 -20.49 10.64
N GLN A 432 -9.97 -21.71 10.60
CA GLN A 432 -9.27 -22.29 11.73
C GLN A 432 -8.00 -21.47 12.00
N LEU A 433 -7.53 -21.44 13.24
CA LEU A 433 -6.39 -20.62 13.64
C LEU A 433 -5.06 -21.23 13.20
N ASP A 434 -5.00 -22.55 12.98
CA ASP A 434 -3.79 -23.27 12.59
C ASP A 434 -3.24 -22.90 11.20
N VAL A 435 -4.10 -22.42 10.29
CA VAL A 435 -3.68 -21.92 8.98
C VAL A 435 -3.08 -20.51 9.04
N LEU A 436 -3.31 -19.77 10.13
CA LEU A 436 -2.88 -18.39 10.30
C LEU A 436 -1.53 -18.32 11.01
N ALA A 437 -0.60 -17.54 10.49
CA ALA A 437 0.76 -17.47 11.02
C ALA A 437 0.82 -17.06 12.50
N GLY A 438 -0.07 -16.16 12.93
CA GLY A 438 -0.21 -15.67 14.31
C GLY A 438 -1.19 -16.44 15.18
N LYS A 439 -1.89 -17.46 14.63
CA LYS A 439 -2.93 -18.23 15.33
C LYS A 439 -3.98 -17.36 16.05
N MET A 440 -4.35 -16.25 15.43
CA MET A 440 -5.32 -15.29 15.95
C MET A 440 -6.17 -14.75 14.81
N LEU A 441 -7.49 -14.69 15.02
CA LEU A 441 -8.44 -14.15 14.06
C LEU A 441 -9.37 -13.10 14.74
N PRO A 442 -9.32 -11.83 14.31
CA PRO A 442 -10.29 -10.83 14.77
C PRO A 442 -11.68 -11.06 14.15
N LEU A 443 -12.71 -11.11 14.99
CA LEU A 443 -14.11 -11.29 14.61
C LEU A 443 -15.00 -10.18 15.19
N PRO A 444 -16.17 -9.90 14.59
CA PRO A 444 -17.11 -8.91 15.15
C PRO A 444 -17.57 -9.29 16.56
N GLN A 445 -17.46 -8.37 17.52
CA GLN A 445 -18.05 -8.55 18.85
C GLN A 445 -19.50 -8.07 18.85
N ARG A 446 -20.47 -8.99 18.87
CA ARG A 446 -21.90 -8.69 18.73
C ARG A 446 -22.74 -9.39 19.80
N PRO A 447 -23.79 -8.72 20.34
CA PRO A 447 -24.31 -7.40 19.95
C PRO A 447 -23.60 -6.18 20.57
N GLU A 448 -22.61 -6.38 21.44
CA GLU A 448 -22.02 -5.33 22.29
C GLU A 448 -21.27 -4.23 21.53
N GLY A 449 -20.88 -4.50 20.27
CA GLY A 449 -20.01 -3.63 19.49
C GLY A 449 -18.53 -3.87 19.81
N GLY A 450 -17.65 -3.61 18.85
CA GLY A 450 -16.22 -3.91 18.99
C GLY A 450 -15.73 -5.12 18.19
N ILE A 451 -14.54 -5.57 18.55
CA ILE A 451 -13.78 -6.63 17.88
C ILE A 451 -13.32 -7.63 18.95
N PHE A 452 -13.63 -8.89 18.74
CA PHE A 452 -13.20 -10.01 19.57
C PHE A 452 -12.05 -10.75 18.87
N LYS A 453 -10.94 -10.99 19.57
CA LYS A 453 -9.79 -11.73 19.03
C LYS A 453 -9.86 -13.20 19.43
N ALA A 454 -10.24 -14.06 18.49
CA ALA A 454 -10.22 -15.50 18.71
C ALA A 454 -8.77 -16.01 18.68
N THR A 455 -8.36 -16.68 19.76
CA THR A 455 -7.05 -17.31 19.93
C THR A 455 -7.14 -18.81 20.23
N LYS A 456 -8.37 -19.33 20.38
CA LYS A 456 -8.66 -20.75 20.59
C LYS A 456 -9.75 -21.24 19.63
N GLU A 457 -9.68 -22.50 19.22
CA GLU A 457 -10.66 -23.10 18.30
C GLU A 457 -12.06 -23.18 18.91
N GLU A 458 -12.17 -23.31 20.23
CA GLU A 458 -13.46 -23.31 20.94
C GLU A 458 -14.18 -21.96 20.80
N GLU A 459 -13.43 -20.86 20.71
CA GLU A 459 -13.98 -19.52 20.51
C GLU A 459 -14.55 -19.36 19.10
N ILE A 460 -13.85 -19.92 18.09
CA ILE A 460 -14.35 -20.02 16.72
C ILE A 460 -15.62 -20.88 16.66
N ALA A 461 -15.63 -22.03 17.33
CA ALA A 461 -16.78 -22.92 17.40
C ALA A 461 -17.98 -22.24 18.08
N ALA A 462 -17.75 -21.51 19.17
CA ALA A 462 -18.77 -20.74 19.87
C ALA A 462 -19.36 -19.64 18.97
N PHE A 463 -18.52 -18.92 18.23
CA PHE A 463 -18.96 -17.90 17.28
C PHE A 463 -19.88 -18.49 16.19
N LYS A 464 -19.48 -19.61 15.58
CA LYS A 464 -20.28 -20.35 14.58
C LYS A 464 -21.57 -20.94 15.15
N SER A 465 -21.57 -21.29 16.44
CA SER A 465 -22.76 -21.78 17.12
C SER A 465 -23.77 -20.64 17.29
N LYS A 466 -23.30 -19.45 17.70
CA LYS A 466 -24.09 -18.25 17.95
C LYS A 466 -24.66 -17.61 16.68
N PHE A 467 -23.88 -17.55 15.60
CA PHE A 467 -24.27 -16.88 14.34
C PHE A 467 -24.20 -17.85 13.16
N LYS A 468 -25.24 -17.88 12.32
CA LYS A 468 -25.32 -18.77 11.14
C LYS A 468 -25.04 -18.02 9.85
N THR A 469 -25.46 -16.77 9.75
CA THR A 469 -25.24 -15.90 8.60
C THR A 469 -24.70 -14.53 9.01
N LEU A 470 -24.13 -13.77 8.07
CA LEU A 470 -23.72 -12.39 8.33
C LEU A 470 -24.88 -11.53 8.83
N GLY A 471 -26.11 -11.77 8.37
CA GLY A 471 -27.30 -11.04 8.81
C GLY A 471 -27.67 -11.24 10.28
N ASP A 472 -27.12 -12.26 10.95
CA ASP A 472 -27.32 -12.51 12.38
C ASP A 472 -26.41 -11.64 13.27
N LEU A 473 -25.33 -11.09 12.71
CA LEU A 473 -24.38 -10.22 13.41
C LEU A 473 -24.88 -8.78 13.56
N TYR A 474 -25.81 -8.36 12.69
CA TYR A 474 -26.22 -6.96 12.57
C TYR A 474 -27.73 -6.78 12.72
N THR A 475 -28.13 -5.59 13.18
CA THR A 475 -29.52 -5.23 13.48
C THR A 475 -30.05 -4.13 12.54
N GLY A 476 -31.36 -3.92 12.54
CA GLY A 476 -32.06 -2.98 11.66
C GLY A 476 -32.77 -3.66 10.48
N SER A 477 -33.28 -2.83 9.57
CA SER A 477 -33.86 -3.25 8.29
C SER A 477 -32.84 -3.95 7.39
N ASP A 478 -33.29 -4.65 6.35
CA ASP A 478 -32.39 -5.35 5.42
C ASP A 478 -31.34 -4.41 4.81
N ARG A 479 -31.74 -3.18 4.48
CA ARG A 479 -30.82 -2.17 3.94
C ARG A 479 -29.80 -1.70 4.98
N GLU A 480 -30.22 -1.48 6.22
CA GLU A 480 -29.32 -1.10 7.31
C GLU A 480 -28.35 -2.24 7.66
N LYS A 481 -28.81 -3.49 7.69
CA LYS A 481 -27.95 -4.66 7.88
C LYS A 481 -26.90 -4.77 6.77
N GLN A 482 -27.30 -4.59 5.51
CA GLN A 482 -26.35 -4.56 4.41
C GLN A 482 -25.36 -3.38 4.54
N GLY A 483 -25.84 -2.21 4.98
CA GLY A 483 -24.99 -1.07 5.31
C GLY A 483 -23.98 -1.37 6.42
N ALA A 484 -24.42 -2.00 7.51
CA ALA A 484 -23.57 -2.41 8.63
C ALA A 484 -22.53 -3.47 8.22
N ILE A 485 -22.89 -4.43 7.36
CA ILE A 485 -21.94 -5.39 6.76
C ILE A 485 -20.85 -4.66 5.97
N LEU A 486 -21.21 -3.63 5.19
CA LEU A 486 -20.24 -2.86 4.41
C LEU A 486 -19.37 -1.95 5.31
N ILE A 487 -19.93 -1.36 6.36
CA ILE A 487 -19.20 -0.59 7.38
C ILE A 487 -18.18 -1.46 8.13
N ASP A 488 -18.51 -2.73 8.34
CA ASP A 488 -17.70 -3.71 9.08
C ASP A 488 -17.04 -4.73 8.14
N ALA A 489 -16.82 -4.36 6.87
CA ALA A 489 -16.51 -5.29 5.78
C ALA A 489 -15.29 -6.17 6.05
N HIS A 490 -14.23 -5.63 6.68
CA HIS A 490 -13.07 -6.43 7.07
C HIS A 490 -13.44 -7.57 8.03
N TYR A 491 -14.14 -7.28 9.12
CA TYR A 491 -14.49 -8.29 10.10
C TYR A 491 -15.62 -9.21 9.61
N ALA A 492 -16.49 -8.72 8.72
CA ALA A 492 -17.44 -9.55 7.98
C ALA A 492 -16.73 -10.56 7.07
N ALA A 493 -15.65 -10.14 6.38
CA ALA A 493 -14.82 -11.01 5.54
C ALA A 493 -14.12 -12.11 6.37
N ASN A 494 -13.55 -11.77 7.54
CA ASN A 494 -13.04 -12.75 8.51
C ASN A 494 -14.14 -13.76 8.91
N ALA A 495 -15.35 -13.29 9.20
CA ALA A 495 -16.46 -14.12 9.65
C ALA A 495 -16.97 -15.11 8.59
N VAL A 496 -16.79 -14.83 7.30
CA VAL A 496 -17.20 -15.75 6.20
C VAL A 496 -16.05 -16.60 5.66
N GLY A 497 -14.84 -16.45 6.20
CA GLY A 497 -13.66 -17.21 5.80
C GLY A 497 -13.05 -16.76 4.48
N ALA A 498 -13.03 -15.44 4.24
CA ALA A 498 -12.15 -14.85 3.25
C ALA A 498 -10.69 -15.05 3.67
N THR A 499 -9.80 -15.27 2.71
CA THR A 499 -8.38 -15.53 3.00
C THR A 499 -7.75 -14.31 3.66
N CYS A 500 -7.15 -14.50 4.84
CA CYS A 500 -6.27 -13.51 5.46
C CYS A 500 -4.97 -13.42 4.65
N THR A 501 -4.67 -12.24 4.13
CA THR A 501 -3.57 -12.00 3.19
C THR A 501 -2.40 -11.25 3.82
N ALA A 502 -1.29 -11.19 3.09
CA ALA A 502 -0.03 -10.58 3.55
C ALA A 502 0.05 -9.09 3.19
N ARG A 503 -0.83 -8.28 3.79
CA ARG A 503 -0.89 -6.82 3.57
C ARG A 503 -1.02 -6.43 2.08
N PRO A 504 -2.21 -6.61 1.48
CA PRO A 504 -2.44 -6.24 0.10
C PRO A 504 -2.43 -4.71 -0.02
N GLU A 505 -1.40 -4.21 -0.66
CA GLU A 505 -1.27 -2.80 -1.02
C GLU A 505 -1.86 -2.60 -2.44
N ASP A 506 -1.07 -2.16 -3.41
CA ASP A 506 -1.62 -1.64 -4.66
C ASP A 506 -2.26 -2.72 -5.54
N THR A 507 -3.29 -2.32 -6.30
CA THR A 507 -4.05 -3.15 -7.23
C THR A 507 -4.12 -2.48 -8.61
N LYS A 508 -3.54 -3.11 -9.64
CA LYS A 508 -3.50 -2.55 -11.00
C LYS A 508 -4.00 -3.53 -12.06
N ILE A 509 -4.84 -3.04 -12.97
CA ILE A 509 -5.32 -3.81 -14.12
C ILE A 509 -4.36 -3.60 -15.29
N ALA A 510 -3.81 -4.71 -15.80
CA ALA A 510 -2.98 -4.71 -16.99
C ALA A 510 -3.84 -4.70 -18.28
N PRO A 511 -3.27 -4.32 -19.44
CA PRO A 511 -3.99 -4.26 -20.71
C PRO A 511 -4.66 -5.59 -21.14
N ASP A 512 -4.15 -6.72 -20.67
CA ASP A 512 -4.73 -8.05 -20.96
C ASP A 512 -5.89 -8.44 -20.03
N GLY A 513 -6.25 -7.57 -19.08
CA GLY A 513 -7.31 -7.78 -18.09
C GLY A 513 -6.84 -8.51 -16.81
N SER A 514 -5.56 -8.83 -16.68
CA SER A 514 -4.98 -9.37 -15.44
C SER A 514 -4.98 -8.31 -14.34
N LEU A 515 -5.22 -8.73 -13.10
CA LEU A 515 -5.02 -7.92 -11.92
C LEU A 515 -3.65 -8.22 -11.31
N PHE A 516 -2.83 -7.21 -11.09
CA PHE A 516 -1.62 -7.29 -10.27
C PHE A 516 -1.90 -6.73 -8.88
N ILE A 517 -1.38 -7.41 -7.86
CA ILE A 517 -1.51 -7.02 -6.45
C ILE A 517 -0.12 -7.04 -5.81
N ALA A 518 0.27 -5.97 -5.13
CA ALA A 518 1.41 -5.96 -4.23
C ALA A 518 0.99 -6.47 -2.83
N PHE A 519 1.78 -7.37 -2.27
CA PHE A 519 1.62 -7.86 -0.89
C PHE A 519 2.88 -7.54 -0.13
N THR A 520 2.84 -6.49 0.69
CA THR A 520 4.08 -5.87 1.20
C THR A 520 4.77 -6.67 2.28
N SER A 521 4.02 -7.38 3.14
CA SER A 521 4.60 -8.09 4.27
C SER A 521 3.69 -9.19 4.80
N GLY A 522 4.26 -10.38 4.95
CA GLY A 522 3.60 -11.53 5.58
C GLY A 522 3.84 -11.63 7.09
N SER A 523 4.31 -10.57 7.74
CA SER A 523 4.56 -10.60 9.18
C SER A 523 3.27 -10.68 10.02
N VAL A 524 3.43 -11.02 11.30
CA VAL A 524 2.33 -11.26 12.25
C VAL A 524 2.04 -10.01 13.07
N SER A 525 0.76 -9.68 13.30
CA SER A 525 0.33 -8.66 14.26
C SER A 525 -0.46 -9.31 15.40
N SER A 526 -0.21 -8.85 16.63
CA SER A 526 -1.04 -9.19 17.80
C SER A 526 -2.34 -8.37 17.87
N SER A 527 -2.47 -7.30 17.07
CA SER A 527 -3.67 -6.48 16.94
C SER A 527 -4.56 -6.91 15.78
N ASP A 528 -4.01 -6.98 14.58
CA ASP A 528 -4.76 -7.04 13.33
C ASP A 528 -4.92 -8.46 12.77
N GLY A 529 -4.05 -9.38 13.19
CA GLY A 529 -4.02 -10.75 12.67
C GLY A 529 -2.77 -11.04 11.87
N SER A 530 -2.87 -11.96 10.93
CA SER A 530 -1.72 -12.49 10.19
C SER A 530 -2.16 -13.19 8.91
N PRO A 531 -1.27 -13.36 7.92
CA PRO A 531 -1.64 -14.05 6.69
C PRO A 531 -1.86 -15.56 6.89
N ASP A 532 -2.56 -16.13 5.92
CA ASP A 532 -2.76 -17.56 5.71
C ASP A 532 -1.50 -18.23 5.13
N LEU A 533 -0.87 -19.13 5.90
CA LEU A 533 0.35 -19.84 5.55
C LEU A 533 0.19 -20.90 4.45
N ARG A 534 -1.04 -21.16 4.00
CA ARG A 534 -1.27 -21.99 2.80
C ARG A 534 -0.84 -21.26 1.53
N ILE A 535 -0.90 -19.93 1.55
CA ILE A 535 -0.65 -19.06 0.40
C ILE A 535 0.61 -18.22 0.62
N PHE A 536 0.68 -17.48 1.72
CA PHE A 536 1.72 -16.49 1.99
C PHE A 536 2.71 -17.03 3.01
N LYS A 537 3.83 -17.54 2.51
CA LYS A 537 4.90 -18.11 3.34
C LYS A 537 6.24 -18.04 2.64
N GLY A 538 7.30 -18.03 3.44
CA GLY A 538 8.67 -18.20 2.97
C GLY A 538 8.94 -19.65 2.56
N ALA A 539 10.12 -19.88 1.99
CA ALA A 539 10.57 -21.22 1.59
C ALA A 539 10.65 -22.21 2.78
N ASP A 540 10.77 -21.71 4.01
CA ASP A 540 10.77 -22.49 5.25
C ASP A 540 9.37 -22.81 5.80
N GLY A 541 8.31 -22.36 5.11
CA GLY A 541 6.92 -22.56 5.51
C GLY A 541 6.39 -21.57 6.55
N LYS A 542 7.16 -20.53 6.92
CA LYS A 542 6.78 -19.55 7.95
C LYS A 542 6.38 -18.20 7.34
N ALA A 543 5.93 -17.29 8.21
CA ALA A 543 5.73 -15.88 7.87
C ALA A 543 6.98 -15.28 7.19
N TYR A 544 6.77 -14.39 6.24
CA TYR A 544 7.83 -13.86 5.39
C TYR A 544 7.64 -12.36 5.18
N GLU A 545 8.64 -11.58 5.56
CA GLU A 545 8.57 -10.12 5.68
C GLU A 545 8.66 -9.39 4.33
N TYR A 546 9.40 -9.93 3.37
CA TYR A 546 9.87 -9.13 2.23
C TYR A 546 8.85 -8.95 1.10
N GLY A 547 7.69 -9.60 1.21
CA GLY A 547 6.55 -9.39 0.31
C GLY A 547 6.63 -10.06 -1.06
N TRP A 548 5.57 -9.87 -1.85
CA TRP A 548 5.35 -10.51 -3.15
C TRP A 548 4.55 -9.59 -4.09
N ILE A 549 4.62 -9.87 -5.40
CA ILE A 549 3.65 -9.38 -6.37
C ILE A 549 2.90 -10.58 -6.92
N MET A 550 1.57 -10.52 -6.88
CA MET A 550 0.68 -11.54 -7.40
C MET A 550 0.03 -11.07 -8.70
N ARG A 551 -0.16 -12.01 -9.63
CA ARG A 551 -1.06 -11.87 -10.77
C ARG A 551 -2.31 -12.71 -10.56
N LEU A 552 -3.49 -12.13 -10.82
CA LEU A 552 -4.78 -12.79 -10.78
C LEU A 552 -5.49 -12.63 -12.12
N ASN A 553 -6.07 -13.73 -12.61
CA ASN A 553 -6.85 -13.77 -13.85
C ASN A 553 -8.24 -14.34 -13.56
N GLU A 554 -9.26 -13.54 -13.85
CA GLU A 554 -10.65 -14.00 -13.78
C GLU A 554 -10.90 -15.13 -14.79
N ASP A 555 -11.78 -16.07 -14.44
CA ASP A 555 -12.13 -17.19 -15.31
C ASP A 555 -12.64 -16.69 -16.68
N ALA A 556 -12.07 -17.26 -17.74
CA ALA A 556 -12.31 -16.88 -19.13
C ALA A 556 -12.08 -15.37 -19.41
N ASN A 557 -11.28 -14.71 -18.58
CA ASN A 557 -11.06 -13.26 -18.60
C ASN A 557 -12.37 -12.46 -18.59
N LYS A 558 -13.37 -12.88 -17.80
CA LYS A 558 -14.65 -12.17 -17.67
C LYS A 558 -14.68 -11.35 -16.38
N PRO A 559 -14.97 -10.04 -16.42
CA PRO A 559 -15.00 -9.22 -15.20
C PRO A 559 -16.03 -9.74 -14.18
N GLU A 560 -17.15 -10.30 -14.63
CA GLU A 560 -18.22 -10.83 -13.78
C GLU A 560 -17.95 -12.23 -13.20
N ALA A 561 -16.80 -12.85 -13.48
CA ALA A 561 -16.51 -14.20 -13.00
C ALA A 561 -16.46 -14.29 -11.46
N MET A 562 -16.82 -15.44 -10.91
CA MET A 562 -16.80 -15.71 -9.46
C MET A 562 -15.68 -16.67 -9.05
N LYS A 563 -14.80 -16.97 -9.99
CA LYS A 563 -13.64 -17.85 -9.88
C LYS A 563 -12.49 -17.24 -10.65
N PHE A 564 -11.29 -17.52 -10.20
CA PHE A 564 -10.07 -16.98 -10.77
C PHE A 564 -8.91 -17.96 -10.61
N LYS A 565 -7.85 -17.68 -11.37
CA LYS A 565 -6.51 -18.27 -11.18
C LYS A 565 -5.56 -17.20 -10.69
N TRP A 566 -4.55 -17.58 -9.93
CA TRP A 566 -3.54 -16.68 -9.41
C TRP A 566 -2.14 -17.32 -9.41
N SER A 567 -1.11 -16.48 -9.45
CA SER A 567 0.29 -16.87 -9.33
C SER A 567 1.12 -15.73 -8.74
N LEU A 568 2.10 -16.04 -7.89
CA LEU A 568 3.11 -15.06 -7.47
C LEU A 568 4.12 -14.88 -8.62
N VAL A 569 4.28 -13.65 -9.09
CA VAL A 569 5.14 -13.31 -10.24
C VAL A 569 6.46 -12.66 -9.83
N ALA A 570 6.52 -12.09 -8.62
CA ALA A 570 7.74 -11.56 -8.03
C ALA A 570 7.72 -11.81 -6.51
N THR A 571 8.90 -12.00 -5.93
CA THR A 571 9.10 -12.18 -4.49
C THR A 571 10.24 -11.29 -4.05
N GLY A 572 10.04 -10.52 -2.98
CA GLY A 572 11.11 -9.75 -2.35
C GLY A 572 12.16 -10.67 -1.71
N GLY A 573 13.14 -10.10 -1.03
CA GLY A 573 14.19 -10.89 -0.39
C GLY A 573 15.53 -10.80 -1.10
N GLU A 574 16.56 -11.33 -0.45
CA GLU A 574 17.92 -11.35 -0.98
C GLU A 574 18.05 -12.33 -2.15
N PRO A 575 18.80 -12.00 -3.22
CA PRO A 575 19.04 -12.91 -4.34
C PRO A 575 19.68 -14.25 -3.95
N ALA A 576 20.51 -14.26 -2.91
CA ALA A 576 21.10 -15.47 -2.36
C ALA A 576 20.07 -16.48 -1.81
N GLU A 577 18.86 -16.02 -1.49
CA GLU A 577 17.76 -16.82 -0.95
C GLU A 577 16.58 -16.92 -1.93
N GLY A 578 16.80 -16.56 -3.20
CA GLY A 578 15.81 -16.65 -4.27
C GLY A 578 14.87 -15.45 -4.40
N GLY A 579 15.10 -14.36 -3.65
CA GLY A 579 14.40 -13.09 -3.84
C GLY A 579 14.94 -12.27 -5.00
N LEU A 580 14.22 -11.23 -5.41
CA LEU A 580 14.62 -10.37 -6.54
C LEU A 580 15.46 -9.13 -6.13
N GLY A 581 15.76 -8.97 -4.85
CA GLY A 581 16.61 -7.90 -4.33
C GLY A 581 15.88 -6.65 -3.84
N PHE A 582 14.55 -6.64 -3.89
CA PHE A 582 13.71 -5.63 -3.23
C PHE A 582 13.09 -6.20 -1.93
N THR A 583 12.48 -5.33 -1.13
CA THR A 583 11.64 -5.73 0.02
C THR A 583 10.44 -4.81 0.09
N ASN A 584 9.33 -5.30 0.66
CA ASN A 584 8.12 -4.52 0.90
C ASN A 584 7.64 -3.78 -0.36
N PRO A 585 7.31 -4.53 -1.43
CA PRO A 585 6.73 -3.94 -2.63
C PRO A 585 5.38 -3.34 -2.27
N ASP A 586 5.17 -2.13 -2.75
CA ASP A 586 3.98 -1.34 -2.46
C ASP A 586 3.34 -0.89 -3.78
N ASN A 587 3.48 0.39 -4.12
CA ASN A 587 2.75 1.01 -5.20
C ASN A 587 3.25 0.49 -6.56
N LEU A 588 2.31 0.21 -7.47
CA LEU A 588 2.56 -0.34 -8.79
C LEU A 588 2.16 0.67 -9.88
N ALA A 589 2.79 0.57 -11.04
CA ALA A 589 2.29 1.14 -12.29
C ALA A 589 2.49 0.15 -13.42
N ILE A 590 1.55 0.14 -14.36
CA ILE A 590 1.65 -0.69 -15.56
C ILE A 590 1.91 0.22 -16.75
N ASP A 591 3.04 0.02 -17.41
CA ASP A 591 3.36 0.79 -18.61
C ASP A 591 2.52 0.31 -19.82
N ARG A 592 2.65 1.01 -20.95
CA ARG A 592 1.91 0.66 -22.18
C ARG A 592 2.28 -0.71 -22.75
N GLY A 593 3.48 -1.22 -22.44
CA GLY A 593 3.94 -2.56 -22.80
C GLY A 593 3.38 -3.65 -21.88
N GLY A 594 2.70 -3.28 -20.80
CA GLY A 594 2.20 -4.21 -19.79
C GLY A 594 3.26 -4.60 -18.76
N ASN A 595 4.41 -3.93 -18.70
CA ASN A 595 5.44 -4.21 -17.69
C ASN A 595 5.09 -3.55 -16.36
N ILE A 596 5.64 -4.11 -15.29
CA ILE A 596 5.38 -3.63 -13.93
C ILE A 596 6.49 -2.67 -13.53
N TRP A 597 6.08 -1.48 -13.13
CA TRP A 597 6.87 -0.56 -12.33
C TRP A 597 6.41 -0.70 -10.89
N MET A 598 7.35 -0.77 -9.95
CA MET A 598 7.06 -0.96 -8.53
C MET A 598 7.94 -0.04 -7.70
N VAL A 599 7.36 0.53 -6.66
CA VAL A 599 8.09 1.26 -5.62
C VAL A 599 7.95 0.54 -4.27
N THR A 600 8.93 0.74 -3.39
CA THR A 600 8.99 0.03 -2.10
C THR A 600 8.75 0.96 -0.92
N ASP A 601 7.89 0.58 0.01
CA ASP A 601 7.77 1.21 1.32
C ASP A 601 8.37 0.31 2.41
N ILE A 602 9.39 0.80 3.11
CA ILE A 602 9.99 0.09 4.23
C ILE A 602 9.76 0.98 5.44
N SER A 603 9.28 0.38 6.55
CA SER A 603 9.17 1.09 7.83
C SER A 603 10.42 1.95 8.10
N SER A 604 10.20 3.25 8.30
CA SER A 604 11.26 4.25 8.17
C SER A 604 12.46 4.05 9.10
N ASP A 605 12.24 3.45 10.27
CA ASP A 605 13.28 3.11 11.25
C ASP A 605 14.22 1.97 10.78
N LYS A 606 13.86 1.29 9.68
CA LYS A 606 14.66 0.21 9.09
C LYS A 606 15.51 0.68 7.94
N TYR A 607 15.27 1.85 7.32
CA TYR A 607 16.11 2.32 6.22
C TYR A 607 17.57 2.44 6.67
N ASN A 608 18.46 1.74 5.95
CA ASN A 608 19.88 1.62 6.28
C ASN A 608 20.20 1.23 7.73
N LEU A 609 19.30 0.52 8.45
CA LEU A 609 19.59 0.02 9.79
C LEU A 609 20.84 -0.89 9.76
N ALA A 610 21.83 -0.59 10.59
CA ALA A 610 23.11 -1.29 10.56
C ALA A 610 22.95 -2.78 10.90
N ILE A 611 23.59 -3.66 10.12
CA ILE A 611 23.60 -5.12 10.31
C ILE A 611 25.06 -5.58 10.38
N PRO A 612 25.80 -5.30 11.47
CA PRO A 612 27.22 -5.66 11.56
C PRO A 612 27.47 -7.17 11.63
N SER A 613 26.41 -7.97 11.88
CA SER A 613 26.41 -9.43 11.89
C SER A 613 25.02 -9.91 11.51
N ARG A 614 24.92 -11.08 10.84
CA ARG A 614 23.64 -11.76 10.57
C ARG A 614 23.12 -12.57 11.77
N LYS A 615 23.87 -12.55 12.87
CA LYS A 615 23.47 -13.09 14.16
C LYS A 615 23.46 -12.01 15.23
N ASP A 616 22.49 -12.10 16.13
CA ASP A 616 22.41 -11.26 17.32
C ASP A 616 23.43 -11.65 18.40
N LYS A 617 23.42 -10.95 19.54
CA LYS A 617 24.33 -11.19 20.67
C LYS A 617 24.14 -12.57 21.33
N SER A 618 23.05 -13.27 21.03
CA SER A 618 22.74 -14.62 21.53
C SER A 618 22.95 -15.70 20.46
N ASP A 619 23.70 -15.38 19.40
CA ASP A 619 24.00 -16.26 18.26
C ASP A 619 22.75 -16.70 17.46
N LYS A 620 21.61 -16.00 17.62
CA LYS A 620 20.39 -16.28 16.84
C LYS A 620 20.40 -15.45 15.54
N PRO A 621 19.79 -15.94 14.45
CA PRO A 621 19.62 -15.14 13.24
C PRO A 621 18.91 -13.81 13.54
N VAL A 622 19.42 -12.73 12.95
CA VAL A 622 18.73 -11.43 13.01
C VAL A 622 17.34 -11.57 12.38
N SER A 623 16.33 -10.95 12.99
CA SER A 623 14.95 -11.01 12.50
C SER A 623 14.83 -10.40 11.10
N GLN A 624 13.94 -10.94 10.28
CA GLN A 624 13.67 -10.39 8.93
C GLN A 624 13.29 -8.91 8.99
N SER A 625 12.51 -8.51 10.00
CA SER A 625 12.17 -7.10 10.26
C SER A 625 13.41 -6.18 10.32
N ASN A 626 14.48 -6.61 10.99
CA ASN A 626 15.72 -5.81 11.07
C ASN A 626 16.60 -5.99 9.83
N LEU A 627 16.59 -7.17 9.18
CA LEU A 627 17.32 -7.40 7.93
C LEU A 627 16.83 -6.49 6.78
N ARG A 628 15.67 -5.85 6.90
CA ARG A 628 15.24 -4.77 5.98
C ARG A 628 16.26 -3.63 5.86
N GLY A 629 17.13 -3.42 6.85
CA GLY A 629 18.25 -2.46 6.75
C GLY A 629 19.27 -2.76 5.66
N LEU A 630 19.30 -4.00 5.15
CA LEU A 630 20.16 -4.38 4.03
C LEU A 630 19.75 -3.75 2.69
N TYR A 631 18.51 -3.27 2.53
CA TYR A 631 17.93 -2.89 1.23
C TYR A 631 18.14 -1.43 0.84
N GLY A 632 18.64 -0.57 1.73
CA GLY A 632 19.01 0.81 1.39
C GLY A 632 17.89 1.81 1.70
N ASN A 633 17.65 2.77 0.81
CA ASN A 633 16.48 3.68 0.81
C ASN A 633 15.32 3.03 0.02
N SER A 634 14.14 3.67 0.02
CA SER A 634 13.05 3.32 -0.90
C SER A 634 13.54 3.28 -2.35
N SER A 635 13.03 2.34 -3.13
CA SER A 635 13.58 1.95 -4.42
C SER A 635 12.50 1.80 -5.48
N ILE A 636 12.85 2.11 -6.74
CA ILE A 636 11.98 2.07 -7.92
C ILE A 636 12.49 0.97 -8.84
N TRP A 637 11.60 0.06 -9.25
CA TRP A 637 11.92 -1.15 -9.99
C TRP A 637 11.10 -1.28 -11.26
N PHE A 638 11.74 -1.84 -12.29
CA PHE A 638 11.12 -2.26 -13.54
C PHE A 638 11.19 -3.78 -13.68
N MET A 639 10.05 -4.40 -14.01
CA MET A 639 9.89 -5.85 -14.13
C MET A 639 9.15 -6.19 -15.44
N PRO A 640 9.85 -6.75 -16.44
CA PRO A 640 9.24 -7.23 -17.66
C PRO A 640 8.21 -8.34 -17.39
N THR A 641 7.05 -8.25 -18.04
CA THR A 641 5.99 -9.26 -17.96
C THR A 641 5.93 -10.18 -19.18
N SER A 642 6.75 -9.90 -20.20
CA SER A 642 6.89 -10.70 -21.42
C SER A 642 8.36 -10.77 -21.89
N GLY A 643 8.66 -11.67 -22.82
CA GLY A 643 10.01 -11.82 -23.39
C GLY A 643 10.97 -12.68 -22.56
N THR A 644 12.27 -12.58 -22.85
CA THR A 644 13.33 -13.40 -22.22
C THR A 644 13.71 -12.96 -20.82
N ASP A 645 13.28 -11.76 -20.42
CA ASP A 645 13.60 -11.14 -19.14
C ASP A 645 12.46 -11.25 -18.11
N ILE A 646 11.42 -12.04 -18.38
CA ILE A 646 10.37 -12.37 -17.40
C ILE A 646 11.01 -12.94 -16.13
N GLY A 647 10.53 -12.47 -14.98
CA GLY A 647 11.03 -12.90 -13.67
C GLY A 647 12.32 -12.21 -13.23
N LYS A 648 12.80 -11.21 -13.98
CA LYS A 648 13.90 -10.33 -13.57
C LYS A 648 13.34 -9.00 -13.04
N ALA A 649 14.06 -8.41 -12.09
CA ALA A 649 13.82 -7.06 -11.60
C ALA A 649 15.05 -6.18 -11.88
N TYR A 650 14.81 -5.02 -12.47
CA TYR A 650 15.82 -4.04 -12.81
C TYR A 650 15.60 -2.79 -11.98
N LEU A 651 16.62 -2.43 -11.22
CA LEU A 651 16.59 -1.27 -10.36
C LEU A 651 16.71 0.01 -11.20
N PHE A 652 15.68 0.85 -11.14
CA PHE A 652 15.61 2.12 -11.85
C PHE A 652 16.12 3.27 -11.00
N GLY A 653 15.67 3.40 -9.75
CA GLY A 653 15.93 4.58 -8.93
C GLY A 653 15.84 4.32 -7.43
N PHE A 654 16.22 5.32 -6.63
CA PHE A 654 16.00 5.34 -5.18
C PHE A 654 15.56 6.73 -4.70
N GLY A 655 14.75 6.77 -3.65
CA GLY A 655 14.37 7.99 -2.97
C GLY A 655 15.44 8.55 -2.01
N PRO A 656 15.24 9.78 -1.52
CA PRO A 656 15.99 10.39 -0.43
C PRO A 656 15.98 9.60 0.89
N MET A 657 16.61 10.14 1.93
CA MET A 657 16.63 9.49 3.23
C MET A 657 15.25 9.42 3.87
N GLU A 658 14.94 8.24 4.42
CA GLU A 658 13.77 7.99 5.27
C GLU A 658 12.44 8.38 4.63
N CYS A 659 12.38 8.52 3.31
CA CYS A 659 11.15 8.62 2.57
C CYS A 659 10.73 7.25 2.05
N GLU A 660 9.45 7.11 1.76
CA GLU A 660 9.02 6.27 0.65
C GLU A 660 8.97 7.06 -0.67
N THR A 661 9.09 6.32 -1.77
CA THR A 661 8.64 6.77 -3.08
C THR A 661 7.32 6.07 -3.38
N THR A 662 6.30 6.82 -3.77
CA THR A 662 4.94 6.31 -3.94
C THR A 662 4.25 6.98 -5.14
N GLY A 663 3.06 6.51 -5.51
CA GLY A 663 2.23 7.08 -6.57
C GLY A 663 2.89 7.18 -7.95
N PRO A 664 3.64 6.17 -8.46
CA PRO A 664 4.19 6.22 -9.81
C PRO A 664 3.05 6.34 -10.84
N PHE A 665 3.06 7.38 -11.65
CA PHE A 665 2.03 7.62 -12.66
C PHE A 665 2.62 8.13 -13.98
N PHE A 666 2.34 7.44 -15.08
CA PHE A 666 2.84 7.84 -16.41
C PHE A 666 1.92 8.86 -17.07
N SER A 667 2.51 9.86 -17.74
CA SER A 667 1.79 10.65 -18.75
C SER A 667 1.30 9.74 -19.88
N ARG A 668 0.26 10.16 -20.62
CA ARG A 668 -0.33 9.35 -21.69
C ARG A 668 0.68 8.95 -22.77
N ASP A 669 1.64 9.82 -23.07
CA ASP A 669 2.71 9.59 -24.05
C ASP A 669 3.90 8.80 -23.50
N GLN A 670 3.89 8.41 -22.21
CA GLN A 670 4.95 7.70 -21.49
C GLN A 670 6.30 8.45 -21.46
N GLN A 671 6.33 9.75 -21.76
CA GLN A 671 7.56 10.57 -21.70
C GLN A 671 7.83 11.14 -20.30
N THR A 672 6.89 10.99 -19.37
CA THR A 672 7.01 11.46 -18.00
C THR A 672 6.48 10.41 -17.04
N LEU A 673 7.25 10.15 -15.99
CA LEU A 673 6.83 9.42 -14.80
C LEU A 673 6.70 10.43 -13.67
N PHE A 674 5.47 10.71 -13.25
CA PHE A 674 5.21 11.43 -12.01
C PHE A 674 5.45 10.50 -10.83
N LEU A 675 6.02 11.03 -9.76
CA LEU A 675 6.33 10.28 -8.55
C LEU A 675 6.20 11.17 -7.33
N SER A 676 5.64 10.62 -6.27
CA SER A 676 5.61 11.23 -4.95
C SER A 676 6.84 10.81 -4.15
N VAL A 677 7.50 11.78 -3.53
CA VAL A 677 8.44 11.56 -2.43
C VAL A 677 7.72 12.00 -1.16
N GLN A 678 7.28 11.03 -0.35
CA GLN A 678 6.28 11.25 0.69
C GLN A 678 6.88 11.91 1.94
N HIS A 679 7.62 11.19 2.80
CA HIS A 679 8.07 11.68 4.12
C HIS A 679 9.61 11.74 4.29
N PRO A 680 10.36 12.54 3.51
CA PRO A 680 11.80 12.63 3.67
C PRO A 680 12.21 13.05 5.10
N GLY A 681 13.10 12.27 5.73
CA GLY A 681 13.56 12.50 7.09
C GLY A 681 12.53 12.17 8.18
N GLU A 682 11.63 11.22 7.96
CA GLU A 682 10.56 10.88 8.92
C GLU A 682 11.04 10.62 10.35
N VAL A 683 12.13 9.87 10.52
CA VAL A 683 12.59 9.41 11.84
C VAL A 683 13.58 10.37 12.45
N THR A 684 14.54 10.85 11.66
CA THR A 684 15.65 11.68 12.13
C THR A 684 15.46 13.17 11.86
N GLY A 685 14.45 13.55 11.09
CA GLY A 685 14.09 14.93 10.78
C GLY A 685 15.08 15.63 9.86
N LEU A 686 15.29 16.92 10.12
CA LEU A 686 16.25 17.76 9.42
C LEU A 686 17.68 17.19 9.49
N ARG A 687 18.33 17.05 8.34
CA ARG A 687 19.78 16.78 8.28
C ARG A 687 20.57 18.03 8.64
N LYS A 688 21.25 17.97 9.78
CA LYS A 688 22.07 19.09 10.29
C LYS A 688 23.49 19.03 9.75
N ASP A 689 23.99 20.15 9.24
CA ASP A 689 25.37 20.33 8.77
C ASP A 689 25.87 19.23 7.81
N MET A 690 24.96 18.70 6.97
CA MET A 690 25.20 17.56 6.08
C MET A 690 25.75 16.31 6.80
N ALA A 691 25.37 16.11 8.06
CA ALA A 691 25.84 15.01 8.90
C ALA A 691 25.61 13.64 8.24
N PHE A 692 26.53 12.73 8.53
CA PHE A 692 26.49 11.34 8.10
C PHE A 692 27.20 10.45 9.13
N GLU A 693 26.94 9.15 9.07
CA GLU A 693 27.66 8.14 9.82
C GLU A 693 28.14 6.99 8.94
N SER A 694 29.15 6.27 9.42
CA SER A 694 29.64 5.05 8.76
C SER A 694 29.01 3.82 9.41
N ARG A 695 28.10 3.15 8.69
CA ARG A 695 27.41 1.93 9.15
C ARG A 695 28.00 0.67 8.47
N LYS A 696 27.89 -0.48 9.14
CA LYS A 696 28.40 -1.79 8.67
C LYS A 696 27.25 -2.75 8.38
N PHE A 697 27.36 -3.49 7.28
CA PHE A 697 26.32 -4.40 6.79
C PHE A 697 26.95 -5.73 6.34
N ALA A 698 26.54 -6.82 6.96
CA ALA A 698 26.90 -8.18 6.60
C ALA A 698 26.08 -8.60 5.36
N MET A 699 26.55 -8.22 4.18
CA MET A 699 25.91 -8.49 2.89
C MET A 699 26.26 -9.89 2.37
N ARG A 700 25.54 -10.35 1.35
CA ARG A 700 25.83 -11.58 0.60
C ARG A 700 25.97 -11.28 -0.89
N THR A 701 26.86 -11.99 -1.57
CA THR A 701 26.83 -12.08 -3.04
C THR A 701 25.55 -12.80 -3.48
N THR A 702 25.21 -12.75 -4.76
CA THR A 702 24.05 -13.47 -5.31
C THR A 702 24.17 -15.00 -5.15
N THR A 703 25.36 -15.51 -4.90
CA THR A 703 25.64 -16.93 -4.59
C THR A 703 25.75 -17.22 -3.10
N GLY A 704 25.49 -16.25 -2.22
CA GLY A 704 25.46 -16.43 -0.76
C GLY A 704 26.79 -16.24 -0.04
N LYS A 705 27.89 -15.84 -0.72
CA LYS A 705 29.16 -15.54 -0.03
C LYS A 705 29.01 -14.26 0.78
N GLU A 706 29.19 -14.35 2.10
CA GLU A 706 29.12 -13.19 2.98
C GLU A 706 30.32 -12.25 2.80
N PHE A 707 30.07 -10.95 2.91
CA PHE A 707 31.10 -9.91 2.94
C PHE A 707 30.62 -8.69 3.74
N MET A 708 31.56 -7.90 4.24
CA MET A 708 31.25 -6.70 5.00
C MET A 708 31.22 -5.49 4.06
N GLN A 709 30.05 -4.85 3.96
CA GLN A 709 29.86 -3.56 3.30
C GLN A 709 29.94 -2.43 4.32
N THR A 710 30.59 -1.34 3.95
CA THR A 710 30.57 -0.08 4.71
C THR A 710 29.74 0.93 3.95
N ARG A 711 28.73 1.52 4.60
CA ARG A 711 27.95 2.62 4.03
C ARG A 711 28.26 3.93 4.74
N LYS A 712 28.43 5.00 3.96
CA LYS A 712 28.29 6.37 4.45
C LYS A 712 26.80 6.72 4.35
N VAL A 713 26.14 6.92 5.49
CA VAL A 713 24.68 7.10 5.59
C VAL A 713 24.39 8.49 6.14
N PRO A 714 23.71 9.37 5.39
CA PRO A 714 23.21 10.65 5.92
C PRO A 714 22.33 10.46 7.17
N ILE A 715 22.34 11.45 8.07
CA ILE A 715 21.45 11.47 9.25
C ILE A 715 20.45 12.62 9.07
N GLY A 716 19.18 12.29 8.85
CA GLY A 716 18.14 13.22 8.43
C GLY A 716 18.05 13.39 6.92
N SER A 717 17.14 14.27 6.49
CA SER A 717 17.04 14.74 5.11
C SER A 717 17.06 16.27 4.99
N ASN A 718 17.59 16.77 3.86
CA ASN A 718 17.42 18.15 3.38
C ASN A 718 16.74 18.19 1.98
N TRP A 719 16.14 17.08 1.55
CA TRP A 719 15.45 17.03 0.26
C TRP A 719 14.12 17.82 0.33
N PRO A 720 13.75 18.63 -0.69
CA PRO A 720 14.31 18.68 -2.04
C PRO A 720 15.38 19.74 -2.29
N SER A 721 15.68 20.63 -1.34
CA SER A 721 16.61 21.74 -1.62
C SER A 721 18.06 21.29 -1.69
N ARG A 722 18.41 20.24 -0.93
CA ARG A 722 19.76 19.68 -0.76
C ARG A 722 20.76 20.66 -0.15
N LYS A 723 20.28 21.75 0.43
CA LYS A 723 21.11 22.74 1.10
C LYS A 723 21.28 22.36 2.57
N PRO A 724 22.46 22.61 3.17
CA PRO A 724 22.66 22.34 4.58
C PRO A 724 21.62 23.05 5.44
N ASN A 725 21.02 22.32 6.38
CA ASN A 725 20.08 22.84 7.37
C ASN A 725 18.72 23.34 6.82
N ASP A 726 18.41 23.13 5.54
CA ASP A 726 17.06 23.34 5.02
C ASP A 726 16.14 22.18 5.41
N SER A 727 14.95 22.50 5.91
CA SER A 727 13.95 21.50 6.32
C SER A 727 13.51 20.59 5.15
N PRO A 728 13.37 19.28 5.40
CA PRO A 728 12.87 18.37 4.39
C PRO A 728 11.41 18.68 4.07
N LYS A 729 11.00 18.45 2.83
CA LYS A 729 9.62 18.67 2.40
C LYS A 729 9.13 17.53 1.50
N PRO A 730 7.98 16.91 1.83
CA PRO A 730 7.20 16.12 0.88
C PRO A 730 7.03 16.88 -0.43
N ALA A 731 7.28 16.22 -1.57
CA ALA A 731 7.06 16.85 -2.87
C ALA A 731 6.73 15.84 -3.97
N VAL A 732 6.10 16.35 -5.02
CA VAL A 732 5.85 15.62 -6.27
C VAL A 732 6.87 16.02 -7.31
N VAL A 733 7.40 15.03 -8.02
CA VAL A 733 8.36 15.22 -9.12
C VAL A 733 7.83 14.69 -10.43
N ALA A 734 8.37 15.22 -11.54
CA ALA A 734 8.22 14.67 -12.87
C ALA A 734 9.58 14.18 -13.37
N ILE A 735 9.73 12.86 -13.52
CA ILE A 735 10.92 12.20 -14.06
C ILE A 735 10.78 12.09 -15.58
N ARG A 736 11.85 12.39 -16.32
CA ARG A 736 11.88 12.31 -17.78
C ARG A 736 13.29 11.99 -18.28
N LYS A 737 13.38 11.49 -19.51
CA LYS A 737 14.65 11.42 -20.24
C LYS A 737 15.09 12.81 -20.69
N VAL A 738 16.40 13.03 -20.73
CA VAL A 738 17.00 14.29 -21.20
C VAL A 738 16.68 14.54 -22.68
N ASP A 739 16.57 13.48 -23.48
CA ASP A 739 16.20 13.53 -24.89
C ASP A 739 14.68 13.59 -25.15
N ASN A 740 13.87 13.62 -24.09
CA ASN A 740 12.40 13.62 -24.12
C ASN A 740 11.77 12.41 -24.85
N THR A 741 12.49 11.30 -25.00
CA THR A 741 11.88 10.04 -25.48
C THR A 741 11.04 9.38 -24.40
N ALA A 742 10.19 8.42 -24.79
CA ALA A 742 9.40 7.63 -23.85
C ALA A 742 10.32 6.88 -22.87
N ILE A 743 9.91 6.82 -21.60
CA ILE A 743 10.65 6.18 -20.50
C ILE A 743 10.80 4.69 -20.78
#